data_AF-A0A1G3TMT8-F1
#
_entry.id   AF-A0A1G3TMT8-F1
#
_cell.length_a   1.000
_cell.length_b   1.000
_cell.length_c   1.000
_cell.angle_alpha   90.00
_cell.angle_beta   90.00
_cell.angle_gamma   90.00
#
_symmetry.space_group_name_H-M   'P 1'
#
loop_
_entity.id
_entity.type
_entity.pdbx_description
1 polymer ?
#
loop_
_entity_poly.entity_id
_entity_poly.type
_entity_poly.pdbx_seq_one_letter_code
_entity_poly.pdbx_strand_id
1 'polypeptide(L)'
;MYLESRRTFLKGAAFTVAGATIAKGVFTSDAIADSVKDSKFTNTPDTLSFYPPMSEWNDFKELDGNDWKRGGIDRHGVRSESNPKGIEVNDYTIVATACSNCEASCGLTAWVDKKTFSVKKYMGNPFHPASRGRNCAKGYAAQSQMYDPDRIAFPLKRAPGSARGEGKWIRTTWDEAMTTIGNKMAQTIEKGDELSKKSVMFHVGRPNENGFVPAIWHTLGLDSYNSHTNICSSNGRTPTIQFANDDRTSPDWANAKLIFLNSSHAADAGHYFAQSAAFIADARAKGAKLVVMDPRLSNSAGMADLWIASWPGTEPAIYLYLTQRILSENKVDKAFVKKWINWEVFLDNRKYLEFLVSKGYISKLPAGDDFDTFLNVLKELYAPYTLDYAVKETHVPAYKLEALYDMFIWAGESISTYFWRASAAGNRGGWMGGRTGYFALALRGAIGPEGGTFFHHWHVISVSGKGGSSTVGQGMRGADIPKVDVYNELTYPPEWPLSNYEMSFLLPHLLSDTEWQEKWIAKGLKVPQKLSVYIPRMYNPVWINPDGFRWIDVLKNESKMELTMNLSPVWSETNWYMDYVLPVGLAGERHDQHSEATMPARWTSFRQPVLRVALEKSGWKPKNPARATLEAHIKGGLGEVWEDNEFWFELCVNYIDPTGKLGIKKMWESKKNPGKPVTIAEWYDAAFGDNLPNLKATATTDDRYKNAEYPVYEYLRDYGAWMEENKIYSPQERLIKDDGENYISHGHKYDKKHVHIDKRTGVMTAEHDGKKKPFGIEIDGKKMEGFETLDKKLDFFCEWMADDWKWPEYAIPFYPRTEQEKKEMVHIVSHVNHSFMSEKNSYALNTVFRLPYNIHTRSANSKHLMEISQNHDPIWISTSDAARQGFKRGDAIRVKIVDSLTGLESGHFVAMAVPTEGVLPGTLACSHHGGRWKLTNSVTIPNGVSDGKVNPKPMPRNINDPKFIAHPVENVGKDGAQIKIEDYSGKAGINSFGVPTAEVQMDGKVGKLKYIEGIKPFKAERFADYNRDSGNIWWDGLSGSWQNAVAAPHPDPISGMHCWHQKVILEPAQAGDKIGDIYVNYDNNFKVYKGWRDQLTRGLDENSTIRRPLHVKRPWVPLSRKAYDVKISK
;
A
#
# COMPACT_ATOMS: atom_id res chain seq x y z
N MET A 1 34.02 -32.50 10.21
CA MET A 1 35.33 -32.06 9.67
C MET A 1 35.11 -30.69 9.05
N TYR A 2 35.76 -29.65 9.59
CA TYR A 2 35.50 -28.23 9.28
C TYR A 2 35.99 -27.85 7.86
N LEU A 3 35.22 -27.02 7.15
CA LEU A 3 35.51 -26.54 5.79
C LEU A 3 36.28 -25.21 5.85
N GLU A 4 37.59 -25.27 6.04
CA GLU A 4 38.42 -24.08 6.30
C GLU A 4 39.09 -23.46 5.05
N SER A 5 38.77 -23.91 3.82
CA SER A 5 39.33 -23.24 2.62
C SER A 5 38.48 -23.35 1.35
N ARG A 6 38.66 -22.37 0.44
CA ARG A 6 38.11 -22.37 -0.93
C ARG A 6 38.47 -23.65 -1.72
N ARG A 7 39.64 -24.25 -1.45
CA ARG A 7 40.09 -25.51 -2.06
C ARG A 7 39.30 -26.71 -1.54
N THR A 8 38.87 -26.68 -0.28
CA THR A 8 38.04 -27.71 0.35
C THR A 8 36.57 -27.58 -0.09
N PHE A 9 36.08 -26.35 -0.30
CA PHE A 9 34.77 -26.08 -0.91
C PHE A 9 34.69 -26.60 -2.35
N LEU A 10 35.72 -26.36 -3.18
CA LEU A 10 35.76 -26.86 -4.55
C LEU A 10 35.86 -28.40 -4.63
N LYS A 11 36.53 -29.05 -3.65
CA LYS A 11 36.51 -30.51 -3.53
C LYS A 11 35.13 -31.05 -3.12
N GLY A 12 34.43 -30.35 -2.22
CA GLY A 12 33.04 -30.66 -1.87
C GLY A 12 32.09 -30.53 -3.06
N ALA A 13 32.24 -29.48 -3.85
CA ALA A 13 31.48 -29.28 -5.09
C ALA A 13 31.80 -30.35 -6.16
N ALA A 14 33.05 -30.81 -6.24
CA ALA A 14 33.44 -31.92 -7.12
C ALA A 14 32.78 -33.26 -6.71
N PHE A 15 32.53 -33.49 -5.42
CA PHE A 15 31.73 -34.64 -4.96
C PHE A 15 30.24 -34.49 -5.28
N THR A 16 29.69 -33.26 -5.29
CA THR A 16 28.32 -33.02 -5.77
C THR A 16 28.18 -33.29 -7.27
N VAL A 17 29.24 -33.03 -8.06
CA VAL A 17 29.31 -33.41 -9.48
C VAL A 17 29.52 -34.93 -9.65
N ALA A 18 30.18 -35.61 -8.72
CA ALA A 18 30.21 -37.09 -8.69
C ALA A 18 28.85 -37.71 -8.34
N GLY A 19 27.96 -36.98 -7.67
CA GLY A 19 26.54 -37.34 -7.51
C GLY A 19 25.81 -37.51 -8.85
N ALA A 20 26.24 -36.79 -9.89
CA ALA A 20 25.70 -36.96 -11.25
C ALA A 20 26.17 -38.27 -11.93
N THR A 21 27.19 -38.94 -11.41
CA THR A 21 27.63 -40.27 -11.89
C THR A 21 26.89 -41.41 -11.20
N ILE A 22 26.26 -41.18 -10.05
CA ILE A 22 25.35 -42.14 -9.39
C ILE A 22 24.07 -42.33 -10.23
N ALA A 23 23.65 -41.31 -11.00
CA ALA A 23 22.54 -41.40 -11.93
C ALA A 23 22.76 -42.35 -13.13
N LYS A 24 23.94 -42.97 -13.28
CA LYS A 24 24.25 -43.95 -14.35
C LYS A 24 24.27 -45.43 -13.91
N GLY A 25 23.79 -45.77 -12.71
CA GLY A 25 23.40 -47.15 -12.39
C GLY A 25 24.55 -48.16 -12.18
N VAL A 26 25.68 -47.74 -11.59
CA VAL A 26 26.86 -48.61 -11.40
C VAL A 26 26.91 -49.27 -10.01
N PHE A 27 25.99 -48.96 -9.09
CA PHE A 27 25.90 -49.65 -7.80
C PHE A 27 24.46 -50.05 -7.48
N THR A 28 24.24 -51.34 -7.26
CA THR A 28 23.02 -51.88 -6.65
C THR A 28 23.07 -51.64 -5.15
N SER A 29 22.17 -50.82 -4.63
CA SER A 29 21.99 -50.65 -3.19
C SER A 29 21.16 -51.81 -2.64
N ASP A 30 21.81 -52.74 -1.95
CA ASP A 30 21.14 -53.70 -1.09
C ASP A 30 20.59 -53.01 0.16
N ALA A 31 19.38 -53.42 0.54
CA ALA A 31 18.66 -53.13 1.79
C ALA A 31 18.22 -51.66 2.01
N ILE A 32 17.13 -51.27 1.34
CA ILE A 32 16.24 -50.22 1.84
C ILE A 32 15.48 -50.81 3.04
N ALA A 33 15.68 -50.26 4.24
CA ALA A 33 14.92 -50.62 5.43
C ALA A 33 13.41 -50.42 5.17
N ASP A 34 12.56 -51.37 5.58
CA ASP A 34 11.10 -51.29 5.36
C ASP A 34 10.47 -50.02 5.97
N SER A 35 11.14 -49.35 6.92
CA SER A 35 10.72 -48.03 7.44
C SER A 35 10.78 -46.88 6.42
N VAL A 36 11.46 -47.06 5.29
CA VAL A 36 11.55 -46.08 4.20
C VAL A 36 10.50 -46.35 3.12
N LYS A 37 9.98 -47.59 3.01
CA LYS A 37 8.87 -47.91 2.07
C LYS A 37 7.57 -47.19 2.40
N ASP A 38 7.35 -46.84 3.67
CA ASP A 38 6.17 -46.10 4.12
C ASP A 38 6.41 -44.58 4.27
N SER A 39 7.61 -44.10 3.95
CA SER A 39 7.94 -42.67 3.98
C SER A 39 7.50 -41.99 2.69
N LYS A 40 6.58 -41.02 2.76
CA LYS A 40 6.21 -40.14 1.64
C LYS A 40 7.34 -39.17 1.21
N PHE A 41 8.49 -39.21 1.88
CA PHE A 41 9.61 -38.30 1.64
C PHE A 41 10.66 -38.99 0.76
N THR A 42 10.74 -38.58 -0.51
CA THR A 42 11.84 -38.93 -1.42
C THR A 42 12.98 -37.90 -1.29
N ASN A 43 14.22 -38.28 -1.62
CA ASN A 43 15.39 -37.40 -1.52
C ASN A 43 15.39 -36.25 -2.55
N THR A 44 14.49 -36.26 -3.53
CA THR A 44 14.33 -35.18 -4.51
C THR A 44 12.89 -35.17 -5.02
N PRO A 45 12.12 -34.08 -4.84
CA PRO A 45 10.77 -33.97 -5.40
C PRO A 45 10.81 -33.84 -6.93
N ASP A 46 10.05 -34.67 -7.66
CA ASP A 46 9.88 -34.56 -9.11
C ASP A 46 9.08 -33.31 -9.53
N THR A 47 8.36 -32.69 -8.58
CA THR A 47 7.66 -31.42 -8.74
C THR A 47 7.91 -30.52 -7.52
N LEU A 48 7.87 -29.20 -7.73
CA LEU A 48 7.99 -28.18 -6.66
C LEU A 48 6.89 -28.26 -5.57
N SER A 49 5.91 -29.16 -5.68
CA SER A 49 4.79 -29.30 -4.76
C SER A 49 5.05 -30.38 -3.70
N PHE A 50 5.93 -30.08 -2.74
CA PHE A 50 5.95 -30.80 -1.46
C PHE A 50 4.96 -30.10 -0.51
N TYR A 51 3.66 -30.39 -0.64
CA TYR A 51 2.63 -29.91 0.28
C TYR A 51 1.75 -31.08 0.72
N PRO A 52 1.56 -31.32 2.02
CA PRO A 52 0.70 -32.42 2.47
C PRO A 52 -0.76 -32.18 2.07
N PRO A 53 -1.55 -33.25 1.84
CA PRO A 53 -2.98 -33.14 1.69
C PRO A 53 -3.60 -32.35 2.85
N MET A 54 -4.62 -31.54 2.55
CA MET A 54 -5.24 -30.67 3.55
C MET A 54 -5.82 -31.45 4.76
N SER A 55 -6.27 -32.69 4.55
CA SER A 55 -6.73 -33.58 5.62
C SER A 55 -5.65 -33.88 6.67
N GLU A 56 -4.37 -33.73 6.33
CA GLU A 56 -3.23 -33.96 7.22
C GLU A 56 -2.75 -32.66 7.91
N TRP A 57 -3.32 -31.49 7.58
CA TRP A 57 -2.81 -30.21 8.08
C TRP A 57 -2.93 -30.03 9.60
N ASN A 58 -3.80 -30.77 10.29
CA ASN A 58 -3.94 -30.65 11.75
C ASN A 58 -2.95 -31.55 12.54
N ASP A 59 -2.25 -32.47 11.86
CA ASP A 59 -1.33 -33.45 12.49
C ASP A 59 -0.19 -33.84 11.53
N PHE A 60 0.42 -32.85 10.86
CA PHE A 60 1.45 -33.12 9.87
C PHE A 60 2.79 -33.37 10.54
N LYS A 61 3.39 -34.54 10.28
CA LYS A 61 4.68 -34.93 10.83
C LYS A 61 5.79 -34.74 9.79
N GLU A 62 6.81 -33.98 10.16
CA GLU A 62 7.97 -33.69 9.31
C GLU A 62 9.26 -34.00 10.09
N LEU A 63 10.26 -34.57 9.41
CA LEU A 63 11.59 -34.73 10.00
C LEU A 63 12.20 -33.36 10.34
N ASP A 64 12.91 -33.27 11.45
CA ASP A 64 13.57 -32.03 11.83
C ASP A 64 14.65 -31.66 10.82
N GLY A 65 14.60 -30.43 10.31
CA GLY A 65 15.53 -29.95 9.29
C GLY A 65 17.00 -29.88 9.73
N ASN A 66 17.32 -30.07 11.01
CA ASN A 66 18.69 -30.22 11.50
C ASN A 66 19.10 -31.68 11.70
N ASP A 67 18.28 -32.68 11.33
CA ASP A 67 18.65 -34.10 11.46
C ASP A 67 19.95 -34.41 10.70
N TRP A 68 20.21 -33.74 9.58
CA TRP A 68 21.49 -33.89 8.86
C TRP A 68 22.71 -33.55 9.73
N LYS A 69 22.61 -32.58 10.65
CA LYS A 69 23.71 -32.25 11.60
C LYS A 69 23.94 -33.36 12.62
N ARG A 70 22.91 -34.18 12.87
CA ARG A 70 22.93 -35.34 13.75
C ARG A 70 23.24 -36.64 13.00
N GLY A 71 23.61 -36.56 11.71
CA GLY A 71 23.95 -37.71 10.86
C GLY A 71 22.85 -38.17 9.91
N GLY A 72 21.72 -37.47 9.85
CA GLY A 72 20.63 -37.72 8.91
C GLY A 72 19.99 -39.10 9.04
N ILE A 73 19.25 -39.49 7.99
CA ILE A 73 18.64 -40.82 7.87
C ILE A 73 19.67 -41.96 7.87
N ASP A 74 20.92 -41.66 7.52
CA ASP A 74 22.05 -42.61 7.47
C ASP A 74 22.44 -43.17 8.86
N ARG A 75 21.93 -42.58 9.95
CA ARG A 75 22.10 -43.12 11.31
C ARG A 75 20.95 -44.03 11.76
N HIS A 76 20.01 -44.38 10.88
CA HIS A 76 18.89 -45.29 11.16
C HIS A 76 18.12 -44.98 12.47
N GLY A 77 18.05 -43.71 12.88
CA GLY A 77 17.39 -43.32 14.13
C GLY A 77 18.12 -43.68 15.42
N VAL A 78 19.36 -44.18 15.36
CA VAL A 78 20.11 -44.65 16.53
C VAL A 78 20.50 -43.48 17.44
N ARG A 79 19.99 -43.51 18.68
CA ARG A 79 20.49 -42.64 19.76
C ARG A 79 21.90 -43.08 20.14
N SER A 80 22.83 -42.14 20.21
CA SER A 80 24.22 -42.39 20.63
C SER A 80 24.73 -41.22 21.47
N GLU A 81 25.90 -41.35 22.09
CA GLU A 81 26.53 -40.24 22.82
C GLU A 81 26.73 -38.99 21.93
N SER A 82 27.02 -39.20 20.63
CA SER A 82 27.15 -38.11 19.64
C SER A 82 25.83 -37.70 18.96
N ASN A 83 24.73 -38.42 19.20
CA ASN A 83 23.37 -38.08 18.78
C ASN A 83 22.34 -38.51 19.85
N PRO A 84 22.28 -37.82 20.99
CA PRO A 84 21.47 -38.27 22.13
C PRO A 84 19.96 -38.22 21.85
N LYS A 85 19.53 -37.42 20.87
CA LYS A 85 18.11 -37.22 20.52
C LYS A 85 17.61 -38.17 19.43
N GLY A 86 18.50 -38.79 18.65
CA GLY A 86 18.12 -39.67 17.54
C GLY A 86 17.58 -38.89 16.33
N ILE A 87 16.68 -39.51 15.57
CA ILE A 87 15.85 -38.81 14.57
C ILE A 87 14.76 -38.02 15.31
N GLU A 88 14.65 -36.73 15.03
CA GLU A 88 13.59 -35.87 15.58
C GLU A 88 12.48 -35.68 14.55
N VAL A 89 11.23 -35.87 14.98
CA VAL A 89 10.04 -35.59 14.19
C VAL A 89 9.29 -34.42 14.82
N ASN A 90 9.10 -33.37 14.03
CA ASN A 90 8.27 -32.24 14.38
C ASN A 90 6.81 -32.55 14.03
N ASP A 91 5.91 -32.17 14.91
CA ASP A 91 4.46 -32.35 14.77
C ASP A 91 3.81 -30.98 14.61
N TYR A 92 3.24 -30.74 13.44
CA TYR A 92 2.76 -29.45 13.00
C TYR A 92 1.25 -29.42 12.81
N THR A 93 0.64 -28.33 13.30
CA THR A 93 -0.60 -27.81 12.74
C THR A 93 -0.25 -26.75 11.71
N ILE A 94 -0.75 -26.91 10.48
CA ILE A 94 -0.61 -25.98 9.37
C ILE A 94 -1.84 -25.09 9.33
N VAL A 95 -1.63 -23.78 9.45
CA VAL A 95 -2.70 -22.77 9.47
C VAL A 95 -2.56 -21.83 8.29
N ALA A 96 -3.60 -21.68 7.48
CA ALA A 96 -3.63 -20.72 6.38
C ALA A 96 -3.65 -19.28 6.92
N THR A 97 -3.04 -18.34 6.19
CA THR A 97 -3.11 -16.90 6.45
C THR A 97 -2.68 -16.14 5.19
N ALA A 98 -2.43 -14.82 5.29
CA ALA A 98 -1.95 -14.02 4.17
C ALA A 98 -0.81 -13.08 4.59
N CYS A 99 0.19 -12.93 3.73
CA CYS A 99 1.34 -12.03 3.94
C CYS A 99 0.89 -10.58 4.14
N SER A 100 1.52 -9.82 5.03
CA SER A 100 1.22 -8.40 5.29
C SER A 100 2.34 -7.44 4.92
N ASN A 101 3.37 -7.89 4.19
CA ASN A 101 4.51 -7.04 3.87
C ASN A 101 4.19 -6.03 2.76
N CYS A 102 3.70 -6.50 1.62
CA CYS A 102 3.26 -5.65 0.51
C CYS A 102 1.75 -5.83 0.28
N GLU A 103 1.21 -5.07 -0.68
CA GLU A 103 -0.22 -5.10 -0.98
C GLU A 103 -0.69 -6.39 -1.65
N ALA A 104 0.21 -7.13 -2.33
CA ALA A 104 -0.13 -8.40 -2.98
C ALA A 104 -0.89 -9.35 -2.04
N SER A 105 -0.56 -9.34 -0.75
CA SER A 105 -1.20 -10.19 0.26
C SER A 105 -1.19 -11.67 -0.12
N CYS A 106 -0.08 -12.13 -0.70
CA CYS A 106 0.10 -13.52 -1.12
C CYS A 106 -0.26 -14.51 0.00
N GLY A 107 -0.86 -15.63 -0.39
CA GLY A 107 -1.28 -16.66 0.54
C GLY A 107 -0.10 -17.28 1.24
N LEU A 108 -0.22 -17.43 2.56
CA LEU A 108 0.76 -18.06 3.42
C LEU A 108 0.13 -19.20 4.21
N THR A 109 0.98 -20.07 4.70
CA THR A 109 0.66 -21.15 5.64
C THR A 109 1.71 -21.14 6.73
N ALA A 110 1.29 -20.99 7.98
CA ALA A 110 2.16 -21.10 9.15
C ALA A 110 2.21 -22.55 9.62
N TRP A 111 3.42 -23.03 9.86
CA TRP A 111 3.66 -24.37 10.39
C TRP A 111 3.93 -24.24 11.89
N VAL A 112 2.90 -24.49 12.69
CA VAL A 112 2.90 -24.29 14.15
C VAL A 112 3.23 -25.60 14.84
N ASP A 113 4.32 -25.62 15.60
CA ASP A 113 4.71 -26.76 16.43
C ASP A 113 3.67 -27.00 17.52
N LYS A 114 3.09 -28.21 17.59
CA LYS A 114 2.03 -28.54 18.55
C LYS A 114 2.52 -28.72 19.98
N LYS A 115 3.83 -28.90 20.21
CA LYS A 115 4.42 -29.01 21.55
C LYS A 115 4.70 -27.63 22.13
N THR A 116 5.25 -26.72 21.31
CA THR A 116 5.69 -25.39 21.78
C THR A 116 4.76 -24.25 21.40
N PHE A 117 3.77 -24.48 20.54
CA PHE A 117 2.90 -23.44 19.96
C PHE A 117 3.68 -22.27 19.35
N SER A 118 4.80 -22.57 18.69
CA SER A 118 5.61 -21.59 17.97
C SER A 118 5.59 -21.87 16.47
N VAL A 119 5.54 -20.84 15.65
CA VAL A 119 5.66 -20.94 14.20
C VAL A 119 7.10 -21.28 13.83
N LYS A 120 7.32 -22.43 13.19
CA LYS A 120 8.66 -22.88 12.76
C LYS A 120 9.02 -22.46 11.34
N LYS A 121 8.04 -22.25 10.47
CA LYS A 121 8.22 -21.68 9.12
C LYS A 121 6.91 -21.13 8.55
N TYR A 122 7.03 -20.21 7.60
CA TYR A 122 5.95 -19.84 6.69
C TYR A 122 6.24 -20.41 5.31
N MET A 123 5.22 -20.99 4.67
CA MET A 123 5.26 -21.41 3.27
C MET A 123 4.13 -20.72 2.51
N GLY A 124 4.08 -20.86 1.19
CA GLY A 124 2.96 -20.33 0.42
C GLY A 124 1.72 -21.23 0.47
N ASN A 125 0.55 -20.61 0.55
CA ASN A 125 -0.72 -21.33 0.51
C ASN A 125 -1.01 -21.79 -0.94
N PRO A 126 -1.04 -23.11 -1.23
CA PRO A 126 -1.32 -23.60 -2.57
C PRO A 126 -2.74 -23.27 -3.06
N PHE A 127 -3.70 -23.09 -2.14
CA PHE A 127 -5.10 -22.78 -2.47
C PHE A 127 -5.33 -21.31 -2.83
N HIS A 128 -4.35 -20.43 -2.59
CA HIS A 128 -4.52 -19.01 -2.87
C HIS A 128 -4.48 -18.75 -4.39
N PRO A 129 -5.59 -18.29 -5.03
CA PRO A 129 -5.72 -18.29 -6.49
C PRO A 129 -4.63 -17.51 -7.22
N ALA A 130 -4.32 -16.28 -6.77
CA ALA A 130 -3.35 -15.45 -7.46
C ALA A 130 -1.88 -15.86 -7.22
N SER A 131 -1.49 -16.12 -5.96
CA SER A 131 -0.11 -16.49 -5.63
C SER A 131 0.27 -17.94 -5.97
N ARG A 132 -0.70 -18.88 -6.01
CA ARG A 132 -0.48 -20.30 -6.34
C ARG A 132 0.67 -20.93 -5.51
N GLY A 133 0.74 -20.60 -4.23
CA GLY A 133 1.82 -21.04 -3.33
C GLY A 133 3.17 -20.32 -3.49
N ARG A 134 3.31 -19.36 -4.41
CA ARG A 134 4.56 -18.61 -4.62
C ARG A 134 4.65 -17.37 -3.75
N ASN A 135 5.83 -17.13 -3.18
CA ASN A 135 6.11 -15.97 -2.33
C ASN A 135 7.49 -15.38 -2.59
N CYS A 136 7.64 -14.07 -2.32
CA CYS A 136 8.94 -13.40 -2.32
C CYS A 136 9.66 -13.57 -0.97
N ALA A 137 10.93 -13.14 -0.89
CA ALA A 137 11.73 -13.19 0.34
C ALA A 137 11.01 -12.57 1.56
N LYS A 138 10.25 -11.50 1.34
CA LYS A 138 9.47 -10.83 2.39
C LYS A 138 8.38 -11.73 2.98
N GLY A 139 7.74 -12.58 2.16
CA GLY A 139 6.71 -13.52 2.64
C GLY A 139 7.30 -14.56 3.59
N TYR A 140 8.43 -15.16 3.22
CA TYR A 140 9.15 -16.13 4.06
C TYR A 140 9.72 -15.50 5.32
N ALA A 141 10.12 -14.22 5.26
CA ALA A 141 10.62 -13.46 6.40
C ALA A 141 9.56 -13.11 7.45
N ALA A 142 8.28 -13.41 7.24
CA ALA A 142 7.21 -13.12 8.21
C ALA A 142 7.48 -13.75 9.59
N GLN A 143 8.14 -14.92 9.64
CA GLN A 143 8.58 -15.53 10.90
C GLN A 143 9.59 -14.65 11.64
N SER A 144 10.54 -14.06 10.91
CA SER A 144 11.56 -13.19 11.49
C SER A 144 10.99 -11.90 12.05
N GLN A 145 9.89 -11.42 11.48
CA GLN A 145 9.21 -10.22 11.96
C GLN A 145 8.34 -10.52 13.19
N MET A 146 7.76 -11.72 13.26
CA MET A 146 6.97 -12.21 14.39
C MET A 146 7.85 -12.40 15.64
N TYR A 147 9.06 -12.94 15.46
CA TYR A 147 10.04 -13.19 16.53
C TYR A 147 11.19 -12.19 16.55
N ASP A 148 10.93 -10.97 16.06
CA ASP A 148 11.85 -9.85 16.18
C ASP A 148 12.10 -9.56 17.67
N PRO A 149 13.37 -9.48 18.14
CA PRO A 149 13.68 -9.20 19.53
C PRO A 149 13.19 -7.81 19.99
N ASP A 150 13.03 -6.85 19.07
CA ASP A 150 12.55 -5.50 19.36
C ASP A 150 11.03 -5.32 19.19
N ARG A 151 10.28 -6.42 19.05
CA ARG A 151 8.81 -6.38 18.98
C ARG A 151 8.21 -5.63 20.19
N ILE A 152 7.29 -4.71 19.93
CA ILE A 152 6.51 -4.07 21.00
C ILE A 152 5.60 -5.15 21.61
N ALA A 153 5.83 -5.47 22.88
CA ALA A 153 5.23 -6.65 23.53
C ALA A 153 4.07 -6.30 24.47
N PHE A 154 3.91 -5.03 24.82
CA PHE A 154 2.91 -4.53 25.76
C PHE A 154 2.61 -3.05 25.51
N PRO A 155 1.45 -2.55 25.97
CA PRO A 155 1.12 -1.13 25.89
C PRO A 155 2.15 -0.25 26.59
N LEU A 156 2.57 0.82 25.91
CA LEU A 156 3.49 1.83 26.41
C LEU A 156 2.80 3.18 26.48
N LYS A 157 3.15 3.95 27.52
CA LYS A 157 2.79 5.36 27.64
C LYS A 157 4.02 6.22 27.93
N ARG A 158 3.99 7.45 27.44
CA ARG A 158 4.98 8.47 27.78
C ARG A 158 5.03 8.68 29.29
N ALA A 159 6.23 8.79 29.86
CA ALA A 159 6.39 8.95 31.30
C ALA A 159 5.78 10.27 31.79
N PRO A 160 5.11 10.30 32.95
CA PRO A 160 4.53 11.53 33.51
C PRO A 160 5.59 12.64 33.64
N GLY A 161 5.22 13.86 33.22
CA GLY A 161 6.10 15.03 33.29
C GLY A 161 7.19 15.11 32.21
N SER A 162 7.20 14.21 31.23
CA SER A 162 8.13 14.26 30.08
C SER A 162 7.48 14.80 28.81
N ALA A 163 8.24 15.52 27.98
CA ALA A 163 7.80 15.99 26.67
C ALA A 163 7.91 14.89 25.58
N ARG A 164 7.10 14.99 24.52
CA ARG A 164 7.23 14.14 23.32
C ARG A 164 8.64 14.31 22.74
N GLY A 165 9.32 13.19 22.45
CA GLY A 165 10.70 13.18 21.97
C GLY A 165 11.78 13.04 23.06
N GLU A 166 11.44 13.07 24.35
CA GLU A 166 12.42 12.85 25.43
C GLU A 166 12.86 11.39 25.61
N GLY A 167 12.21 10.45 24.91
CA GLY A 167 12.56 9.03 24.97
C GLY A 167 12.20 8.34 26.29
N LYS A 168 11.43 8.98 27.18
CA LYS A 168 11.04 8.43 28.49
C LYS A 168 9.69 7.70 28.42
N TRP A 169 9.73 6.37 28.54
CA TRP A 169 8.57 5.48 28.41
C TRP A 169 8.36 4.64 29.67
N ILE A 170 7.09 4.35 29.97
CA ILE A 170 6.70 3.38 31.00
C ILE A 170 5.65 2.42 30.45
N ARG A 171 5.63 1.20 30.97
CA ARG A 171 4.59 0.22 30.65
C ARG A 171 3.25 0.65 31.24
N THR A 172 2.17 0.46 30.49
CA THR A 172 0.78 0.63 30.93
C THR A 172 -0.03 -0.64 30.66
N THR A 173 -1.32 -0.64 31.00
CA THR A 173 -2.26 -1.73 30.68
C THR A 173 -3.16 -1.34 29.52
N TRP A 174 -3.73 -2.34 28.83
CA TRP A 174 -4.74 -2.09 27.81
C TRP A 174 -5.95 -1.35 28.38
N ASP A 175 -6.47 -1.75 29.54
CA ASP A 175 -7.65 -1.10 30.12
C ASP A 175 -7.42 0.39 30.46
N GLU A 176 -6.23 0.75 30.97
CA GLU A 176 -5.87 2.15 31.23
C GLU A 176 -5.81 2.97 29.94
N ALA A 177 -5.10 2.45 28.93
CA ALA A 177 -4.95 3.12 27.64
C ALA A 177 -6.32 3.30 26.96
N MET A 178 -7.11 2.22 26.88
CA MET A 178 -8.45 2.21 26.27
C MET A 178 -9.40 3.17 26.97
N THR A 179 -9.38 3.24 28.30
CA THR A 179 -10.20 4.18 29.08
C THR A 179 -9.84 5.63 28.76
N THR A 180 -8.55 5.97 28.75
CA THR A 180 -8.10 7.34 28.49
C THR A 180 -8.42 7.79 27.08
N ILE A 181 -8.12 6.92 26.09
CA ILE A 181 -8.38 7.18 24.66
C ILE A 181 -9.89 7.25 24.41
N GLY A 182 -10.65 6.25 24.89
CA GLY A 182 -12.10 6.16 24.71
C GLY A 182 -12.82 7.37 25.28
N ASN A 183 -12.48 7.79 26.51
CA ASN A 183 -13.04 8.98 27.13
C ASN A 183 -12.74 10.26 26.33
N LYS A 184 -11.51 10.42 25.84
CA LYS A 184 -11.13 11.58 25.03
C LYS A 184 -11.91 11.62 23.70
N MET A 185 -12.08 10.47 23.05
CA MET A 185 -12.89 10.36 21.83
C MET A 185 -14.38 10.64 22.13
N ALA A 186 -14.95 10.06 23.19
CA ALA A 186 -16.32 10.29 23.62
C ALA A 186 -16.60 11.77 23.86
N GLN A 187 -15.79 12.43 24.69
CA GLN A 187 -15.88 13.87 24.98
C GLN A 187 -15.75 14.75 23.73
N THR A 188 -15.00 14.29 22.73
CA THR A 188 -14.88 15.00 21.46
C THR A 188 -16.18 14.87 20.67
N ILE A 189 -16.70 13.65 20.51
CA ILE A 189 -17.89 13.34 19.72
C ILE A 189 -19.16 13.94 20.37
N GLU A 190 -19.25 13.94 21.70
CA GLU A 190 -20.36 14.50 22.47
C GLU A 190 -20.64 15.99 22.18
N LYS A 191 -19.64 16.74 21.71
CA LYS A 191 -19.83 18.14 21.30
C LYS A 191 -20.80 18.29 20.13
N GLY A 192 -20.86 17.30 19.24
CA GLY A 192 -21.81 17.22 18.12
C GLY A 192 -21.65 18.25 16.99
N ASP A 193 -20.80 19.27 17.17
CA ASP A 193 -20.56 20.32 16.18
C ASP A 193 -19.66 19.85 15.01
N GLU A 194 -19.63 20.64 13.93
CA GLU A 194 -18.87 20.32 12.72
C GLU A 194 -17.36 20.18 12.95
N LEU A 195 -16.75 20.98 13.84
CA LEU A 195 -15.31 20.92 14.11
C LEU A 195 -14.95 19.66 14.89
N SER A 196 -15.80 19.27 15.85
CA SER A 196 -15.60 18.07 16.65
C SER A 196 -15.53 16.81 15.77
N LYS A 197 -16.41 16.73 14.76
CA LYS A 197 -16.47 15.64 13.76
C LYS A 197 -15.29 15.58 12.78
N LYS A 198 -14.42 16.59 12.80
CA LYS A 198 -13.19 16.70 11.97
C LYS A 198 -11.90 16.60 12.78
N SER A 199 -11.99 16.64 14.12
CA SER A 199 -10.84 16.84 15.01
C SER A 199 -10.15 15.55 15.47
N VAL A 200 -10.75 14.39 15.21
CA VAL A 200 -10.07 13.09 15.31
C VAL A 200 -9.46 12.77 13.95
N MET A 201 -8.25 12.23 13.94
CA MET A 201 -7.58 11.87 12.69
C MET A 201 -6.91 10.50 12.82
N PHE A 202 -7.43 9.54 12.07
CA PHE A 202 -6.81 8.24 11.89
C PHE A 202 -5.96 8.25 10.63
N HIS A 203 -4.70 7.84 10.77
CA HIS A 203 -3.74 7.88 9.68
C HIS A 203 -3.09 6.50 9.51
N VAL A 204 -3.62 5.73 8.57
CA VAL A 204 -3.06 4.43 8.25
C VAL A 204 -1.97 4.56 7.19
N GLY A 205 -1.01 3.63 7.20
CA GLY A 205 -0.13 3.41 6.06
C GLY A 205 -0.92 2.94 4.85
N ARG A 206 -0.48 1.87 4.17
CA ARG A 206 -1.37 1.23 3.20
C ARG A 206 -2.50 0.52 3.96
N PRO A 207 -3.77 0.83 3.67
CA PRO A 207 -4.90 -0.02 4.07
C PRO A 207 -4.72 -1.34 3.33
N ASN A 208 -4.19 -2.36 4.02
CA ASN A 208 -4.05 -3.72 3.50
C ASN A 208 -5.24 -4.52 4.04
N GLU A 209 -6.44 -4.00 3.83
CA GLU A 209 -7.72 -4.61 4.20
C GLU A 209 -8.82 -3.92 3.38
N ASN A 210 -9.88 -4.64 3.03
CA ASN A 210 -10.93 -4.16 2.13
C ASN A 210 -12.20 -3.67 2.86
N GLY A 211 -12.08 -2.60 3.65
CA GLY A 211 -13.21 -1.76 4.09
C GLY A 211 -13.63 -1.81 5.56
N PHE A 212 -12.99 -2.62 6.42
CA PHE A 212 -13.29 -2.73 7.85
C PHE A 212 -13.00 -1.44 8.63
N VAL A 213 -11.76 -0.94 8.58
CA VAL A 213 -11.39 0.24 9.37
C VAL A 213 -12.15 1.49 8.91
N PRO A 214 -12.34 1.75 7.60
CA PRO A 214 -13.22 2.83 7.15
C PRO A 214 -14.64 2.76 7.71
N ALA A 215 -15.19 1.54 7.90
CA ALA A 215 -16.51 1.36 8.50
C ALA A 215 -16.56 1.83 9.96
N ILE A 216 -15.47 1.68 10.74
CA ILE A 216 -15.37 2.25 12.10
C ILE A 216 -15.65 3.76 12.04
N TRP A 217 -14.91 4.50 11.23
CA TRP A 217 -15.03 5.97 11.16
C TRP A 217 -16.38 6.43 10.62
N HIS A 218 -16.98 5.66 9.70
CA HIS A 218 -18.34 5.88 9.24
C HIS A 218 -19.36 5.75 10.40
N THR A 219 -19.26 4.69 11.22
CA THR A 219 -20.16 4.49 12.38
C THR A 219 -19.98 5.52 13.49
N LEU A 220 -18.81 6.16 13.57
CA LEU A 220 -18.56 7.27 14.50
C LEU A 220 -19.10 8.61 13.99
N GLY A 221 -19.53 8.68 12.72
CA GLY A 221 -20.03 9.92 12.10
C GLY A 221 -18.94 10.96 11.83
N LEU A 222 -17.68 10.52 11.61
CA LEU A 222 -16.50 11.40 11.51
C LEU A 222 -15.85 11.32 10.12
N ASP A 223 -15.42 12.47 9.59
CA ASP A 223 -14.56 12.54 8.39
C ASP A 223 -13.08 12.54 8.83
N SER A 224 -12.60 11.38 9.28
CA SER A 224 -11.36 11.22 10.05
C SER A 224 -10.34 10.26 9.43
N TYR A 225 -10.52 9.84 8.17
CA TYR A 225 -9.68 8.79 7.57
C TYR A 225 -8.61 9.37 6.63
N ASN A 226 -7.35 9.14 6.98
CA ASN A 226 -6.19 9.45 6.16
C ASN A 226 -5.40 8.18 5.81
N SER A 227 -4.94 8.06 4.56
CA SER A 227 -4.00 7.01 4.14
C SER A 227 -2.79 7.58 3.39
N HIS A 228 -1.73 6.78 3.27
CA HIS A 228 -0.53 7.13 2.50
C HIS A 228 -0.74 7.18 0.96
N THR A 229 -1.96 7.04 0.43
CA THR A 229 -2.19 6.82 -1.02
C THR A 229 -1.65 7.95 -1.91
N ASN A 230 -1.76 9.20 -1.48
CA ASN A 230 -1.24 10.36 -2.20
C ASN A 230 0.30 10.48 -2.19
N ILE A 231 1.01 9.72 -1.36
CA ILE A 231 2.47 9.61 -1.43
C ILE A 231 2.93 8.32 -2.11
N CYS A 232 2.01 7.50 -2.62
CA CYS A 232 2.36 6.19 -3.18
C CYS A 232 1.86 5.99 -4.61
N SER A 233 0.58 6.26 -4.90
CA SER A 233 -0.04 5.76 -6.13
C SER A 233 -1.14 6.60 -6.76
N SER A 234 -1.60 7.69 -6.16
CA SER A 234 -2.75 8.44 -6.70
C SER A 234 -2.55 8.92 -8.14
N ASN A 235 -1.37 9.41 -8.53
CA ASN A 235 -1.09 9.75 -9.94
C ASN A 235 -1.21 8.57 -10.92
N GLY A 236 -1.04 7.33 -10.47
CA GLY A 236 -1.28 6.14 -11.29
C GLY A 236 -2.75 5.73 -11.37
N ARG A 237 -3.59 6.27 -10.48
CA ARG A 237 -5.03 5.97 -10.32
C ARG A 237 -5.92 7.08 -10.87
N THR A 238 -5.56 8.34 -10.67
CA THR A 238 -6.21 9.52 -11.25
C THR A 238 -6.55 9.34 -12.74
N PRO A 239 -5.69 8.76 -13.59
CA PRO A 239 -5.99 8.59 -15.00
C PRO A 239 -7.12 7.59 -15.23
N THR A 240 -7.18 6.47 -14.49
CA THR A 240 -8.29 5.50 -14.61
C THR A 240 -9.57 6.05 -14.01
N ILE A 241 -9.49 6.89 -12.97
CA ILE A 241 -10.66 7.56 -12.40
C ILE A 241 -11.22 8.59 -13.38
N GLN A 242 -10.36 9.32 -14.10
CA GLN A 242 -10.80 10.28 -15.10
C GLN A 242 -11.27 9.61 -16.40
N PHE A 243 -10.63 8.50 -16.81
CA PHE A 243 -10.86 7.86 -18.11
C PHE A 243 -11.94 6.76 -18.07
N ALA A 244 -12.11 6.07 -16.94
CA ALA A 244 -13.04 4.95 -16.79
C ALA A 244 -13.89 5.01 -15.50
N ASN A 245 -13.71 6.05 -14.66
CA ASN A 245 -14.27 6.16 -13.31
C ASN A 245 -13.98 4.93 -12.42
N ASP A 246 -12.77 4.39 -12.54
CA ASP A 246 -12.31 3.19 -11.83
C ASP A 246 -10.98 3.43 -11.07
N ASP A 247 -10.71 2.66 -10.01
CA ASP A 247 -9.61 2.88 -9.06
C ASP A 247 -8.22 2.66 -9.70
N ARG A 248 -8.03 1.57 -10.45
CA ARG A 248 -6.74 1.19 -11.05
C ARG A 248 -6.89 0.10 -12.10
N THR A 249 -5.80 -0.33 -12.73
CA THR A 249 -5.81 -1.42 -13.72
C THR A 249 -5.78 -2.82 -13.09
N SER A 250 -6.18 -3.80 -13.90
CA SER A 250 -6.19 -5.23 -13.58
C SER A 250 -5.75 -6.11 -14.77
N PRO A 251 -4.50 -6.02 -15.24
CA PRO A 251 -4.11 -6.60 -16.53
C PRO A 251 -4.15 -8.14 -16.55
N ASP A 252 -4.48 -8.71 -17.70
CA ASP A 252 -4.41 -10.17 -17.93
C ASP A 252 -3.01 -10.61 -18.36
N TRP A 253 -2.09 -10.54 -17.39
CA TRP A 253 -0.67 -10.81 -17.63
C TRP A 253 -0.38 -12.17 -18.26
N ALA A 254 -1.16 -13.21 -17.94
CA ALA A 254 -0.86 -14.60 -18.32
C ALA A 254 -1.15 -14.91 -19.79
N ASN A 255 -1.97 -14.09 -20.46
CA ASN A 255 -2.38 -14.28 -21.85
C ASN A 255 -1.94 -13.13 -22.76
N ALA A 256 -1.20 -12.16 -22.23
CA ALA A 256 -0.68 -11.03 -23.00
C ALA A 256 0.28 -11.49 -24.11
N LYS A 257 0.25 -10.81 -25.27
CA LYS A 257 1.33 -10.87 -26.27
C LYS A 257 2.42 -9.85 -25.97
N LEU A 258 2.03 -8.68 -25.50
CA LEU A 258 2.94 -7.63 -25.05
C LEU A 258 2.66 -7.28 -23.59
N ILE A 259 3.70 -7.41 -22.79
CA ILE A 259 3.76 -7.02 -21.39
C ILE A 259 4.49 -5.69 -21.37
N PHE A 260 3.78 -4.61 -21.07
CA PHE A 260 4.35 -3.27 -21.01
C PHE A 260 4.37 -2.76 -19.58
N LEU A 261 5.55 -2.75 -18.97
CA LEU A 261 5.74 -2.26 -17.60
C LEU A 261 6.23 -0.81 -17.63
N ASN A 262 5.31 0.15 -17.48
CA ASN A 262 5.67 1.55 -17.29
C ASN A 262 5.96 1.82 -15.81
N SER A 263 7.26 1.86 -15.48
CA SER A 263 7.83 1.95 -14.15
C SER A 263 7.11 1.05 -13.13
N SER A 264 6.82 -0.17 -13.58
CA SER A 264 6.13 -1.21 -12.81
C SER A 264 7.09 -2.36 -12.53
N HIS A 265 7.53 -2.47 -11.29
CA HIS A 265 8.67 -3.32 -10.93
C HIS A 265 8.23 -4.73 -10.48
N ALA A 266 7.75 -5.54 -11.41
CA ALA A 266 7.31 -6.90 -11.11
C ALA A 266 8.40 -7.80 -10.52
N ALA A 267 9.61 -7.76 -11.09
CA ALA A 267 10.74 -8.52 -10.57
C ALA A 267 11.27 -7.98 -9.23
N ASP A 268 11.04 -6.70 -8.92
CA ASP A 268 11.39 -6.11 -7.62
C ASP A 268 10.32 -6.38 -6.54
N ALA A 269 9.30 -7.21 -6.85
CA ALA A 269 8.18 -7.49 -5.95
C ALA A 269 7.60 -6.20 -5.32
N GLY A 270 7.53 -5.13 -6.13
CA GLY A 270 6.93 -3.87 -5.74
C GLY A 270 5.42 -4.00 -5.65
N HIS A 271 4.80 -3.37 -4.65
CA HIS A 271 3.34 -3.25 -4.58
C HIS A 271 2.59 -4.62 -4.59
N TYR A 272 1.66 -4.88 -5.53
CA TYR A 272 1.01 -6.21 -5.71
C TYR A 272 1.67 -7.06 -6.81
N PHE A 273 2.77 -6.60 -7.42
CA PHE A 273 3.33 -7.24 -8.60
C PHE A 273 4.02 -8.59 -8.34
N ALA A 274 4.20 -9.00 -7.07
CA ALA A 274 4.73 -10.33 -6.76
C ALA A 274 3.83 -11.46 -7.34
N GLN A 275 2.50 -11.26 -7.34
CA GLN A 275 1.57 -12.19 -7.99
C GLN A 275 1.67 -12.07 -9.52
N SER A 276 1.71 -10.84 -10.05
CA SER A 276 1.87 -10.56 -11.48
C SER A 276 3.13 -11.19 -12.07
N ALA A 277 4.25 -11.24 -11.33
CA ALA A 277 5.51 -11.82 -11.82
C ALA A 277 5.37 -13.27 -12.28
N ALA A 278 4.57 -14.09 -11.58
CA ALA A 278 4.33 -15.47 -11.99
C ALA A 278 3.48 -15.56 -13.27
N PHE A 279 2.48 -14.69 -13.43
CA PHE A 279 1.67 -14.63 -14.64
C PHE A 279 2.45 -14.08 -15.85
N ILE A 280 3.30 -13.08 -15.62
CA ILE A 280 4.25 -12.56 -16.61
C ILE A 280 5.19 -13.67 -17.08
N ALA A 281 5.72 -14.49 -16.15
CA ALA A 281 6.54 -15.63 -16.50
C ALA A 281 5.78 -16.67 -17.35
N ASP A 282 4.52 -16.96 -17.02
CA ASP A 282 3.66 -17.85 -17.80
C ASP A 282 3.46 -17.32 -19.24
N ALA A 283 3.21 -16.01 -19.42
CA ALA A 283 3.08 -15.41 -20.74
C ALA A 283 4.40 -15.38 -21.52
N ARG A 284 5.53 -15.13 -20.84
CA ARG A 284 6.86 -15.17 -21.45
C ARG A 284 7.20 -16.56 -21.96
N ALA A 285 6.84 -17.62 -21.23
CA ALA A 285 6.97 -18.99 -21.68
C ALA A 285 6.14 -19.29 -22.95
N LYS A 286 5.03 -18.56 -23.17
CA LYS A 286 4.21 -18.60 -24.39
C LYS A 286 4.73 -17.69 -25.52
N GLY A 287 5.84 -16.98 -25.33
CA GLY A 287 6.44 -16.09 -26.34
C GLY A 287 6.04 -14.62 -26.26
N ALA A 288 5.30 -14.19 -25.23
CA ALA A 288 4.96 -12.77 -25.02
C ALA A 288 6.23 -11.91 -24.95
N LYS A 289 6.25 -10.68 -25.45
CA LYS A 289 7.37 -9.72 -25.35
C LYS A 289 7.25 -8.85 -24.10
N LEU A 290 8.38 -8.50 -23.49
CA LEU A 290 8.45 -7.64 -22.30
C LEU A 290 9.15 -6.32 -22.65
N VAL A 291 8.40 -5.22 -22.50
CA VAL A 291 8.93 -3.85 -22.56
C VAL A 291 8.91 -3.27 -21.15
N VAL A 292 10.01 -2.64 -20.73
CA VAL A 292 10.09 -1.91 -19.48
C VAL A 292 10.50 -0.47 -19.76
N MET A 293 9.66 0.47 -19.32
CA MET A 293 9.99 1.89 -19.37
C MET A 293 10.29 2.40 -17.96
N ASP A 294 11.54 2.74 -17.70
CA ASP A 294 12.02 3.20 -16.40
C ASP A 294 13.36 3.94 -16.57
N PRO A 295 13.60 5.07 -15.89
CA PRO A 295 14.89 5.76 -15.96
C PRO A 295 16.07 4.93 -15.41
N ARG A 296 15.77 3.88 -14.62
CA ARG A 296 16.73 2.93 -14.06
C ARG A 296 16.59 1.57 -14.76
N LEU A 297 17.71 0.88 -14.96
CA LEU A 297 17.72 -0.54 -15.31
C LEU A 297 17.31 -1.36 -14.08
N SER A 298 15.99 -1.47 -13.85
CA SER A 298 15.41 -2.33 -12.80
C SER A 298 15.66 -3.83 -13.07
N ASN A 299 15.39 -4.71 -12.09
CA ASN A 299 15.48 -6.15 -12.33
C ASN A 299 14.51 -6.60 -13.44
N SER A 300 13.35 -5.95 -13.56
CA SER A 300 12.44 -6.20 -14.69
C SER A 300 13.07 -5.78 -16.01
N ALA A 301 13.72 -4.61 -16.05
CA ALA A 301 14.37 -4.09 -17.26
C ALA A 301 15.56 -4.97 -17.69
N GLY A 302 16.31 -5.53 -16.74
CA GLY A 302 17.40 -6.48 -17.01
C GLY A 302 16.94 -7.80 -17.65
N MET A 303 15.63 -8.10 -17.64
CA MET A 303 15.02 -9.28 -18.28
C MET A 303 14.13 -8.92 -19.49
N ALA A 304 14.05 -7.63 -19.85
CA ALA A 304 13.16 -7.14 -20.89
C ALA A 304 13.71 -7.39 -22.30
N ASP A 305 12.83 -7.58 -23.29
CA ASP A 305 13.20 -7.52 -24.70
C ASP A 305 13.59 -6.08 -25.09
N LEU A 306 13.00 -5.07 -24.43
CA LEU A 306 13.28 -3.66 -24.68
C LEU A 306 13.21 -2.83 -23.39
N TRP A 307 14.30 -2.13 -23.08
CA TRP A 307 14.37 -1.14 -22.01
C TRP A 307 14.36 0.29 -22.58
N ILE A 308 13.33 1.05 -22.21
CA ILE A 308 13.13 2.46 -22.54
C ILE A 308 13.46 3.32 -21.32
N ALA A 309 14.56 4.07 -21.39
CA ALA A 309 14.96 5.00 -20.33
C ALA A 309 14.63 6.43 -20.77
N SER A 310 13.39 6.85 -20.55
CA SER A 310 12.94 8.21 -20.85
C SER A 310 13.39 9.19 -19.76
N TRP A 311 13.61 10.45 -20.15
CA TRP A 311 13.75 11.52 -19.18
C TRP A 311 12.50 11.60 -18.29
N PRO A 312 12.64 11.69 -16.95
CA PRO A 312 11.49 11.68 -16.06
C PRO A 312 10.41 12.73 -16.39
N GLY A 313 9.18 12.27 -16.62
CA GLY A 313 8.02 13.12 -16.90
C GLY A 313 7.76 13.41 -18.37
N THR A 314 8.58 12.85 -19.28
CA THR A 314 8.44 13.00 -20.74
C THR A 314 7.78 11.79 -21.40
N GLU A 315 7.43 10.76 -20.62
CA GLU A 315 6.72 9.56 -21.08
C GLU A 315 5.45 9.86 -21.89
N PRO A 316 4.63 10.90 -21.58
CA PRO A 316 3.47 11.25 -22.42
C PRO A 316 3.82 11.47 -23.90
N ALA A 317 5.00 12.04 -24.21
CA ALA A 317 5.43 12.27 -25.59
C ALA A 317 5.63 10.95 -26.36
N ILE A 318 6.07 9.88 -25.69
CA ILE A 318 6.21 8.55 -26.30
C ILE A 318 4.85 7.96 -26.65
N TYR A 319 3.88 8.04 -25.72
CA TYR A 319 2.52 7.56 -25.97
C TYR A 319 1.81 8.32 -27.08
N LEU A 320 2.03 9.63 -27.15
CA LEU A 320 1.44 10.46 -28.19
C LEU A 320 2.14 10.26 -29.55
N TYR A 321 3.42 9.90 -29.59
CA TYR A 321 4.07 9.39 -30.80
C TYR A 321 3.44 8.08 -31.28
N LEU A 322 3.20 7.11 -30.39
CA LEU A 322 2.49 5.87 -30.75
C LEU A 322 1.10 6.17 -31.30
N THR A 323 0.37 7.07 -30.64
CA THR A 323 -0.96 7.54 -31.03
C THR A 323 -0.94 8.17 -32.43
N GLN A 324 -0.02 9.10 -32.67
CA GLN A 324 0.15 9.78 -33.95
C GLN A 324 0.38 8.77 -35.09
N ARG A 325 1.25 7.78 -34.89
CA ARG A 325 1.52 6.75 -35.90
C ARG A 325 0.36 5.79 -36.12
N ILE A 326 -0.31 5.37 -35.05
CA ILE A 326 -1.52 4.53 -35.15
C ILE A 326 -2.60 5.24 -35.99
N LEU A 327 -2.78 6.55 -35.79
CA LEU A 327 -3.74 7.36 -36.52
C LEU A 327 -3.34 7.58 -37.99
N SER A 328 -2.08 7.96 -38.24
CA SER A 328 -1.59 8.29 -39.59
C SER A 328 -1.49 7.06 -40.50
N GLU A 329 -1.11 5.90 -39.94
CA GLU A 329 -1.03 4.62 -40.67
C GLU A 329 -2.36 3.84 -40.69
N ASN A 330 -3.46 4.44 -40.19
CA ASN A 330 -4.80 3.85 -40.14
C ASN A 330 -4.82 2.46 -39.45
N LYS A 331 -4.07 2.33 -38.35
CA LYS A 331 -3.99 1.13 -37.50
C LYS A 331 -4.93 1.20 -36.30
N VAL A 332 -6.00 1.98 -36.39
CA VAL A 332 -6.99 2.10 -35.31
C VAL A 332 -7.91 0.89 -35.32
N ASP A 333 -8.20 0.32 -34.15
CA ASP A 333 -9.36 -0.56 -33.97
C ASP A 333 -10.64 0.30 -33.99
N LYS A 334 -11.16 0.52 -35.20
CA LYS A 334 -12.33 1.38 -35.41
C LYS A 334 -13.58 0.83 -34.71
N ALA A 335 -13.72 -0.49 -34.60
CA ALA A 335 -14.89 -1.10 -33.98
C ALA A 335 -14.92 -0.82 -32.47
N PHE A 336 -13.78 -1.03 -31.80
CA PHE A 336 -13.65 -0.71 -30.39
C PHE A 336 -13.83 0.78 -30.13
N VAL A 337 -13.10 1.64 -30.85
CA VAL A 337 -13.11 3.09 -30.60
C VAL A 337 -14.50 3.69 -30.85
N LYS A 338 -15.20 3.30 -31.92
CA LYS A 338 -16.56 3.78 -32.19
C LYS A 338 -17.55 3.37 -31.09
N LYS A 339 -17.38 2.17 -30.54
CA LYS A 339 -18.28 1.61 -29.53
C LYS A 339 -18.00 2.18 -28.13
N TRP A 340 -16.72 2.32 -27.75
CA TRP A 340 -16.30 2.48 -26.36
C TRP A 340 -15.55 3.77 -26.02
N ILE A 341 -15.33 4.68 -26.97
CA ILE A 341 -14.82 6.04 -26.68
C ILE A 341 -15.98 7.04 -26.81
N ASN A 342 -16.04 8.05 -25.93
CA ASN A 342 -17.07 9.09 -25.93
C ASN A 342 -16.91 10.13 -27.06
N TRP A 343 -16.70 9.68 -28.30
CA TRP A 343 -16.46 10.55 -29.45
C TRP A 343 -17.66 11.43 -29.81
N GLU A 344 -18.89 10.96 -29.54
CA GLU A 344 -20.11 11.76 -29.75
C GLU A 344 -20.11 13.00 -28.85
N VAL A 345 -19.85 12.83 -27.56
CA VAL A 345 -19.78 13.91 -26.57
C VAL A 345 -18.71 14.93 -26.95
N PHE A 346 -17.54 14.47 -27.40
CA PHE A 346 -16.47 15.35 -27.87
C PHE A 346 -16.86 16.19 -29.10
N LEU A 347 -17.52 15.60 -30.11
CA LEU A 347 -17.93 16.34 -31.32
C LEU A 347 -19.12 17.27 -31.07
N ASP A 348 -20.02 16.90 -30.17
CA ASP A 348 -21.20 17.67 -29.85
C ASP A 348 -20.85 18.91 -28.98
N ASN A 349 -19.73 18.88 -28.24
CA ASN A 349 -19.25 20.02 -27.44
C ASN A 349 -18.54 21.09 -28.30
N ARG A 350 -19.34 21.90 -29.01
CA ARG A 350 -18.83 22.96 -29.92
C ARG A 350 -17.97 24.00 -29.22
N LYS A 351 -18.29 24.37 -27.99
CA LYS A 351 -17.49 25.30 -27.16
C LYS A 351 -16.07 24.78 -26.95
N TYR A 352 -15.91 23.49 -26.67
CA TYR A 352 -14.58 22.89 -26.53
C TYR A 352 -13.82 22.83 -27.86
N LEU A 353 -14.49 22.49 -28.95
CA LEU A 353 -13.88 22.51 -30.28
C LEU A 353 -13.42 23.93 -30.69
N GLU A 354 -14.19 24.96 -30.37
CA GLU A 354 -13.79 26.37 -30.56
C GLU A 354 -12.56 26.71 -29.72
N PHE A 355 -12.49 26.22 -28.47
CA PHE A 355 -11.30 26.34 -27.65
C PHE A 355 -10.08 25.71 -28.32
N LEU A 356 -10.19 24.49 -28.87
CA LEU A 356 -9.09 23.84 -29.60
C LEU A 356 -8.64 24.66 -30.82
N VAL A 357 -9.58 25.23 -31.59
CA VAL A 357 -9.27 26.13 -32.72
C VAL A 357 -8.54 27.38 -32.23
N SER A 358 -9.02 28.01 -31.15
CA SER A 358 -8.40 29.22 -30.58
C SER A 358 -6.97 29.01 -30.12
N LYS A 359 -6.63 27.77 -29.72
CA LYS A 359 -5.28 27.35 -29.32
C LYS A 359 -4.41 26.90 -30.49
N GLY A 360 -4.95 26.84 -31.71
CA GLY A 360 -4.26 26.29 -32.87
C GLY A 360 -3.96 24.80 -32.72
N TYR A 361 -4.78 24.08 -31.94
CA TYR A 361 -4.66 22.63 -31.77
C TYR A 361 -5.31 21.88 -32.95
N ILE A 362 -6.32 22.51 -33.56
CA ILE A 362 -6.92 22.13 -34.84
C ILE A 362 -7.14 23.42 -35.67
N SER A 363 -7.14 23.31 -37.00
CA SER A 363 -7.16 24.46 -37.91
C SER A 363 -8.52 25.15 -38.02
N LYS A 364 -9.62 24.39 -37.87
CA LYS A 364 -10.99 24.90 -37.96
C LYS A 364 -11.98 23.97 -37.26
N LEU A 365 -13.19 24.45 -37.06
CA LEU A 365 -14.28 23.62 -36.55
C LEU A 365 -14.62 22.50 -37.54
N PRO A 366 -14.83 21.25 -37.05
CA PRO A 366 -15.26 20.15 -37.90
C PRO A 366 -16.69 20.39 -38.41
N ALA A 367 -16.88 20.22 -39.73
CA ALA A 367 -18.17 20.40 -40.39
C ALA A 367 -19.13 19.21 -40.18
N GLY A 368 -18.58 17.99 -40.06
CA GLY A 368 -19.34 16.78 -39.76
C GLY A 368 -19.47 16.51 -38.25
N ASP A 369 -20.28 15.52 -37.91
CA ASP A 369 -20.55 15.05 -36.54
C ASP A 369 -20.46 13.51 -36.44
N ASP A 370 -19.87 12.86 -37.46
CA ASP A 370 -19.71 11.42 -37.56
C ASP A 370 -18.35 10.90 -37.05
N PHE A 371 -18.23 9.58 -36.99
CA PHE A 371 -17.03 8.92 -36.45
C PHE A 371 -15.77 9.17 -37.30
N ASP A 372 -15.89 9.25 -38.63
CA ASP A 372 -14.73 9.53 -39.48
C ASP A 372 -14.25 10.98 -39.32
N THR A 373 -15.18 11.92 -39.08
CA THR A 373 -14.86 13.28 -38.70
C THR A 373 -14.06 13.33 -37.39
N PHE A 374 -14.47 12.58 -36.37
CA PHE A 374 -13.71 12.43 -35.13
C PHE A 374 -12.27 11.96 -35.40
N LEU A 375 -12.09 10.89 -36.18
CA LEU A 375 -10.75 10.38 -36.51
C LEU A 375 -9.88 11.41 -37.26
N ASN A 376 -10.48 12.20 -38.14
CA ASN A 376 -9.75 13.25 -38.87
C ASN A 376 -9.31 14.39 -37.94
N VAL A 377 -10.16 14.80 -37.00
CA VAL A 377 -9.80 15.77 -35.95
C VAL A 377 -8.63 15.24 -35.11
N LEU A 378 -8.66 13.97 -34.70
CA LEU A 378 -7.55 13.37 -33.95
C LEU A 378 -6.23 13.34 -34.74
N LYS A 379 -6.29 13.00 -36.04
CA LYS A 379 -5.10 12.99 -36.91
C LYS A 379 -4.42 14.35 -36.95
N GLU A 380 -5.20 15.43 -37.05
CA GLU A 380 -4.67 16.80 -37.03
C GLU A 380 -4.11 17.16 -35.64
N LEU A 381 -4.89 16.93 -34.60
CA LEU A 381 -4.53 17.24 -33.21
C LEU A 381 -3.18 16.62 -32.79
N TYR A 382 -2.98 15.35 -33.15
CA TYR A 382 -1.79 14.58 -32.78
C TYR A 382 -0.68 14.56 -33.82
N ALA A 383 -0.87 15.15 -35.01
CA ALA A 383 0.18 15.22 -36.05
C ALA A 383 1.55 15.74 -35.56
N PRO A 384 1.64 16.72 -34.62
CA PRO A 384 2.93 17.25 -34.16
C PRO A 384 3.80 16.29 -33.35
N TYR A 385 3.28 15.18 -32.83
CA TYR A 385 4.06 14.22 -32.01
C TYR A 385 4.86 13.26 -32.90
N THR A 386 5.81 13.80 -33.66
CA THR A 386 6.67 13.04 -34.57
C THR A 386 7.76 12.24 -33.84
N LEU A 387 8.42 11.33 -34.55
CA LEU A 387 9.60 10.61 -34.03
C LEU A 387 10.67 11.58 -33.54
N ASP A 388 11.00 12.60 -34.34
CA ASP A 388 12.03 13.60 -33.99
C ASP A 388 11.67 14.37 -32.73
N TYR A 389 10.40 14.77 -32.60
CA TYR A 389 9.90 15.41 -31.39
C TYR A 389 10.05 14.49 -30.17
N ALA A 390 9.60 13.24 -30.27
CA ALA A 390 9.68 12.29 -29.17
C ALA A 390 11.13 11.97 -28.77
N VAL A 391 12.04 11.77 -29.72
CA VAL A 391 13.47 11.55 -29.47
C VAL A 391 14.09 12.74 -28.74
N LYS A 392 13.82 13.97 -29.24
CA LYS A 392 14.35 15.19 -28.65
C LYS A 392 13.83 15.43 -27.24
N GLU A 393 12.54 15.26 -27.00
CA GLU A 393 11.93 15.53 -25.70
C GLU A 393 12.28 14.46 -24.66
N THR A 394 12.34 13.19 -25.07
CA THR A 394 12.45 12.08 -24.11
C THR A 394 13.88 11.61 -23.89
N HIS A 395 14.80 12.02 -24.77
CA HIS A 395 16.16 11.51 -24.89
C HIS A 395 16.25 10.00 -25.21
N VAL A 396 15.14 9.36 -25.61
CA VAL A 396 15.14 7.97 -26.04
C VAL A 396 15.60 7.90 -27.49
N PRO A 397 16.59 7.03 -27.83
CA PRO A 397 17.03 6.87 -29.21
C PRO A 397 15.92 6.41 -30.16
N ALA A 398 15.91 6.95 -31.38
CA ALA A 398 14.91 6.66 -32.41
C ALA A 398 14.64 5.16 -32.61
N TYR A 399 15.71 4.35 -32.73
CA TYR A 399 15.59 2.90 -32.98
C TYR A 399 14.82 2.17 -31.87
N LYS A 400 14.85 2.66 -30.63
CA LYS A 400 14.09 2.07 -29.52
C LYS A 400 12.61 2.43 -29.60
N LEU A 401 12.28 3.64 -30.02
CA LEU A 401 10.90 4.08 -30.20
C LEU A 401 10.24 3.36 -31.38
N GLU A 402 10.98 3.16 -32.48
CA GLU A 402 10.54 2.34 -33.61
C GLU A 402 10.29 0.88 -33.18
N ALA A 403 11.24 0.26 -32.46
CA ALA A 403 11.07 -1.10 -31.93
C ALA A 403 9.86 -1.22 -30.99
N LEU A 404 9.60 -0.20 -30.17
CA LEU A 404 8.41 -0.15 -29.32
C LEU A 404 7.13 -0.10 -30.17
N TYR A 405 7.09 0.74 -31.19
CA TYR A 405 5.95 0.82 -32.11
C TYR A 405 5.67 -0.52 -32.79
N ASP A 406 6.70 -1.19 -33.31
CA ASP A 406 6.57 -2.50 -33.94
C ASP A 406 5.98 -3.54 -33.00
N MET A 407 6.47 -3.61 -31.74
CA MET A 407 5.93 -4.49 -30.72
C MET A 407 4.47 -4.16 -30.38
N PHE A 408 4.11 -2.88 -30.33
CA PHE A 408 2.76 -2.41 -30.02
C PHE A 408 1.76 -2.79 -31.14
N ILE A 409 2.16 -2.62 -32.40
CA ILE A 409 1.34 -3.01 -33.56
C ILE A 409 1.21 -4.54 -33.64
N TRP A 410 2.30 -5.28 -33.46
CA TRP A 410 2.32 -6.75 -33.48
C TRP A 410 1.39 -7.37 -32.42
N ALA A 411 1.32 -6.77 -31.23
CA ALA A 411 0.52 -7.31 -30.14
C ALA A 411 -1.00 -7.20 -30.36
N GLY A 412 -1.45 -6.22 -31.16
CA GLY A 412 -2.88 -5.97 -31.38
C GLY A 412 -3.61 -5.58 -30.11
N GLU A 413 -4.69 -6.28 -29.78
CA GLU A 413 -5.49 -6.05 -28.58
C GLU A 413 -4.91 -6.70 -27.31
N SER A 414 -3.96 -7.64 -27.44
CA SER A 414 -3.40 -8.41 -26.32
C SER A 414 -2.21 -7.69 -25.66
N ILE A 415 -2.43 -6.44 -25.23
CA ILE A 415 -1.46 -5.59 -24.54
C ILE A 415 -1.88 -5.43 -23.07
N SER A 416 -1.07 -5.98 -22.18
CA SER A 416 -1.22 -5.81 -20.73
C SER A 416 -0.23 -4.78 -20.21
N THR A 417 -0.73 -3.76 -19.51
CA THR A 417 0.13 -2.69 -18.97
C THR A 417 -0.27 -2.19 -17.59
N TYR A 418 0.70 -1.57 -16.93
CA TYR A 418 0.51 -0.89 -15.66
C TYR A 418 1.34 0.41 -15.64
N PHE A 419 0.68 1.54 -15.38
CA PHE A 419 1.30 2.87 -15.32
C PHE A 419 1.56 3.25 -13.85
N TRP A 420 2.80 3.14 -13.38
CA TRP A 420 3.10 3.25 -11.93
C TRP A 420 4.43 3.97 -11.63
N ARG A 421 4.78 4.08 -10.34
CA ARG A 421 6.04 4.61 -9.78
C ARG A 421 6.63 5.83 -10.50
N ALA A 422 7.82 5.72 -11.11
CA ALA A 422 8.62 6.87 -11.48
C ALA A 422 7.91 7.78 -12.48
N SER A 423 7.19 7.21 -13.44
CA SER A 423 6.43 8.00 -14.41
C SER A 423 5.22 8.68 -13.78
N ALA A 424 4.49 8.00 -12.89
CA ALA A 424 3.29 8.52 -12.24
C ALA A 424 3.58 9.32 -10.94
N ALA A 425 4.10 8.66 -9.92
CA ALA A 425 4.40 9.22 -8.60
C ALA A 425 5.60 10.18 -8.58
N GLY A 426 6.49 10.09 -9.58
CA GLY A 426 7.71 10.91 -9.61
C GLY A 426 7.47 12.36 -10.05
N ASN A 427 6.47 12.62 -10.87
CA ASN A 427 6.39 13.85 -11.66
C ASN A 427 5.11 14.65 -11.38
N ARG A 428 5.23 15.98 -11.36
CA ARG A 428 4.10 16.88 -11.60
C ARG A 428 3.52 16.58 -12.98
N GLY A 429 2.22 16.38 -13.06
CA GLY A 429 1.55 15.94 -14.29
C GLY A 429 1.59 14.44 -14.55
N GLY A 430 2.12 13.60 -13.65
CA GLY A 430 2.30 12.16 -13.88
C GLY A 430 1.01 11.42 -14.26
N TRP A 431 -0.16 11.92 -13.84
CA TRP A 431 -1.46 11.41 -14.24
C TRP A 431 -1.74 11.58 -15.76
N MET A 432 -1.23 12.62 -16.41
CA MET A 432 -1.38 12.79 -17.86
C MET A 432 -0.63 11.70 -18.64
N GLY A 433 0.46 11.16 -18.09
CA GLY A 433 1.16 10.00 -18.64
C GLY A 433 0.29 8.73 -18.68
N GLY A 434 -0.58 8.54 -17.68
CA GLY A 434 -1.56 7.47 -17.71
C GLY A 434 -2.63 7.70 -18.78
N ARG A 435 -3.19 8.91 -18.89
CA ARG A 435 -4.25 9.21 -19.88
C ARG A 435 -3.79 9.03 -21.32
N THR A 436 -2.61 9.55 -21.65
CA THR A 436 -2.00 9.39 -22.98
C THR A 436 -1.70 7.92 -23.28
N GLY A 437 -1.22 7.16 -22.30
CA GLY A 437 -1.00 5.72 -22.43
C GLY A 437 -2.28 4.90 -22.63
N TYR A 438 -3.32 5.12 -21.81
CA TYR A 438 -4.61 4.42 -21.97
C TYR A 438 -5.29 4.75 -23.30
N PHE A 439 -5.13 5.98 -23.79
CA PHE A 439 -5.64 6.35 -25.10
C PHE A 439 -4.98 5.54 -26.23
N ALA A 440 -3.65 5.39 -26.21
CA ALA A 440 -2.94 4.55 -27.17
C ALA A 440 -3.41 3.08 -27.13
N LEU A 441 -3.71 2.53 -25.95
CA LEU A 441 -4.29 1.18 -25.80
C LEU A 441 -5.71 1.10 -26.36
N ALA A 442 -6.55 2.09 -26.07
CA ALA A 442 -7.92 2.16 -26.55
C ALA A 442 -7.98 2.22 -28.08
N LEU A 443 -7.05 2.94 -28.73
CA LEU A 443 -6.93 2.96 -30.19
C LEU A 443 -6.58 1.58 -30.79
N ARG A 444 -6.09 0.63 -30.00
CA ARG A 444 -5.79 -0.75 -30.42
C ARG A 444 -6.80 -1.78 -29.89
N GLY A 445 -7.87 -1.34 -29.24
CA GLY A 445 -8.88 -2.24 -28.66
C GLY A 445 -8.42 -3.00 -27.42
N ALA A 446 -7.27 -2.64 -26.83
CA ALA A 446 -6.61 -3.45 -25.79
C ALA A 446 -7.21 -3.31 -24.38
N ILE A 447 -8.49 -2.92 -24.25
CA ILE A 447 -9.17 -2.75 -22.96
C ILE A 447 -10.36 -3.71 -22.86
N GLY A 448 -10.26 -4.71 -21.99
CA GLY A 448 -11.28 -5.75 -21.81
C GLY A 448 -11.11 -7.09 -22.56
N PRO A 449 -10.35 -7.24 -23.67
CA PRO A 449 -10.17 -8.54 -24.31
C PRO A 449 -9.10 -9.39 -23.62
N GLU A 450 -9.08 -10.69 -23.91
CA GLU A 450 -8.09 -11.63 -23.37
C GLU A 450 -6.65 -11.21 -23.67
N GLY A 451 -5.78 -11.25 -22.65
CA GLY A 451 -4.41 -10.72 -22.71
C GLY A 451 -4.29 -9.19 -22.69
N GLY A 452 -5.42 -8.47 -22.69
CA GLY A 452 -5.50 -7.01 -22.65
C GLY A 452 -5.40 -6.41 -21.25
N THR A 453 -5.75 -5.12 -21.15
CA THR A 453 -5.76 -4.35 -19.91
C THR A 453 -7.19 -4.18 -19.39
N PHE A 454 -7.39 -4.25 -18.08
CA PHE A 454 -8.71 -4.17 -17.44
C PHE A 454 -8.70 -3.21 -16.26
N PHE A 455 -9.83 -3.05 -15.57
CA PHE A 455 -9.99 -2.17 -14.41
C PHE A 455 -10.30 -2.92 -13.11
N HIS A 456 -10.08 -2.25 -11.97
CA HIS A 456 -10.04 -2.85 -10.63
C HIS A 456 -11.38 -3.42 -10.18
N HIS A 457 -12.48 -2.68 -10.32
CA HIS A 457 -13.78 -3.13 -9.79
C HIS A 457 -14.35 -4.33 -10.53
N TRP A 458 -13.84 -4.65 -11.72
CA TRP A 458 -14.22 -5.85 -12.44
C TRP A 458 -13.73 -7.13 -11.74
N HIS A 459 -12.60 -7.07 -11.02
CA HIS A 459 -11.89 -8.25 -10.52
C HIS A 459 -11.72 -8.28 -8.98
N VAL A 460 -12.11 -7.24 -8.24
CA VAL A 460 -11.91 -7.18 -6.77
C VAL A 460 -13.16 -7.48 -5.95
N ILE A 461 -12.95 -8.14 -4.81
CA ILE A 461 -13.93 -8.40 -3.76
C ILE A 461 -13.61 -7.53 -2.54
N SER A 462 -14.56 -6.68 -2.16
CA SER A 462 -14.48 -5.85 -0.95
C SER A 462 -15.66 -6.12 -0.03
N VAL A 463 -15.42 -6.87 1.04
CA VAL A 463 -16.45 -7.34 1.98
C VAL A 463 -16.07 -7.20 3.46
N SER A 464 -14.82 -6.85 3.78
CA SER A 464 -14.31 -6.76 5.17
C SER A 464 -15.18 -5.89 6.08
N GLY A 465 -15.69 -4.77 5.54
CA GLY A 465 -16.57 -3.82 6.25
C GLY A 465 -18.07 -4.13 6.19
N LYS A 466 -18.48 -5.30 5.69
CA LYS A 466 -19.90 -5.61 5.38
C LYS A 466 -20.51 -6.65 6.32
N GLY A 467 -19.97 -6.81 7.53
CA GLY A 467 -20.48 -7.73 8.55
C GLY A 467 -21.69 -7.23 9.34
N GLY A 468 -22.29 -6.09 8.98
CA GLY A 468 -23.31 -5.40 9.79
C GLY A 468 -24.58 -6.17 10.14
N SER A 469 -24.92 -7.26 9.44
CA SER A 469 -26.06 -8.11 9.80
C SER A 469 -25.86 -8.86 11.13
N SER A 470 -24.61 -8.98 11.57
CA SER A 470 -24.22 -9.56 12.87
C SER A 470 -24.34 -8.57 14.03
N THR A 471 -24.55 -7.27 13.76
CA THR A 471 -24.65 -6.24 14.80
C THR A 471 -26.08 -5.75 14.99
N VAL A 472 -26.33 -5.08 16.11
CA VAL A 472 -27.67 -4.57 16.46
C VAL A 472 -28.12 -3.44 15.53
N GLY A 473 -27.20 -2.57 15.09
CA GLY A 473 -27.54 -1.26 14.51
C GLY A 473 -27.03 -0.96 13.10
N GLN A 474 -26.23 -1.83 12.46
CA GLN A 474 -25.69 -1.54 11.12
C GLN A 474 -26.59 -2.01 9.96
N GLY A 475 -27.42 -3.02 10.17
CA GLY A 475 -28.18 -3.66 9.09
C GLY A 475 -27.29 -4.43 8.10
N MET A 476 -27.91 -5.08 7.13
CA MET A 476 -27.18 -5.86 6.12
C MET A 476 -26.24 -4.95 5.32
N ARG A 477 -24.94 -5.30 5.25
CA ARG A 477 -23.89 -4.53 4.56
C ARG A 477 -23.70 -3.08 5.08
N GLY A 478 -24.19 -2.75 6.28
CA GLY A 478 -24.11 -1.39 6.80
C GLY A 478 -25.18 -0.45 6.26
N ALA A 479 -26.31 -0.98 5.75
CA ALA A 479 -27.40 -0.19 5.16
C ALA A 479 -28.01 0.84 6.11
N ASP A 480 -27.94 0.62 7.43
CA ASP A 480 -28.54 1.49 8.45
C ASP A 480 -27.55 2.52 9.02
N ILE A 481 -26.31 2.56 8.52
CA ILE A 481 -25.30 3.53 8.95
C ILE A 481 -25.56 4.88 8.26
N PRO A 482 -25.79 5.98 9.01
CA PRO A 482 -26.00 7.29 8.41
C PRO A 482 -24.72 7.82 7.72
N LYS A 483 -24.88 8.41 6.54
CA LYS A 483 -23.78 9.09 5.82
C LYS A 483 -23.21 10.24 6.65
N VAL A 484 -21.89 10.42 6.63
CA VAL A 484 -21.20 11.51 7.33
C VAL A 484 -21.55 12.86 6.70
N ASP A 485 -21.97 13.85 7.50
CA ASP A 485 -22.49 15.12 7.01
C ASP A 485 -21.54 16.32 7.10
N VAL A 486 -20.26 16.05 7.33
CA VAL A 486 -19.18 17.05 7.40
C VAL A 486 -18.08 16.74 6.38
N TYR A 487 -17.28 17.76 6.04
CA TYR A 487 -16.17 17.64 5.10
C TYR A 487 -14.89 18.18 5.73
N ASN A 488 -13.86 17.36 5.86
CA ASN A 488 -12.64 17.72 6.58
C ASN A 488 -11.58 18.37 5.67
N GLU A 489 -11.40 19.67 5.82
CA GLU A 489 -10.46 20.49 5.05
C GLU A 489 -8.99 20.11 5.30
N LEU A 490 -8.66 19.42 6.40
CA LEU A 490 -7.29 18.89 6.63
C LEU A 490 -7.00 17.62 5.82
N THR A 491 -8.03 16.96 5.27
CA THR A 491 -7.88 15.77 4.42
C THR A 491 -8.05 16.11 2.95
N TYR A 492 -8.96 17.01 2.61
CA TYR A 492 -9.19 17.51 1.26
C TYR A 492 -9.24 19.04 1.29
N PRO A 493 -8.09 19.73 1.19
CA PRO A 493 -8.04 21.18 1.28
C PRO A 493 -8.76 21.84 0.08
N PRO A 494 -9.34 23.04 0.25
CA PRO A 494 -10.07 23.74 -0.80
C PRO A 494 -9.28 24.04 -2.08
N GLU A 495 -7.94 24.00 -2.01
CA GLU A 495 -7.05 24.20 -3.15
C GLU A 495 -7.02 23.01 -4.14
N TRP A 496 -7.36 21.79 -3.69
CA TRP A 496 -7.31 20.57 -4.51
C TRP A 496 -8.68 19.89 -4.65
N PRO A 497 -9.69 20.55 -5.25
CA PRO A 497 -11.04 19.98 -5.38
C PRO A 497 -11.06 18.69 -6.23
N LEU A 498 -10.06 18.49 -7.10
CA LEU A 498 -9.96 17.32 -7.98
C LEU A 498 -9.09 16.18 -7.40
N SER A 499 -8.51 16.35 -6.20
CA SER A 499 -7.71 15.29 -5.60
C SER A 499 -8.55 14.03 -5.38
N ASN A 500 -8.07 12.91 -5.91
CA ASN A 500 -8.81 11.64 -5.86
C ASN A 500 -8.72 10.97 -4.48
N TYR A 501 -7.66 11.27 -3.74
CA TYR A 501 -7.40 10.75 -2.39
C TYR A 501 -7.07 11.90 -1.44
N GLU A 502 -7.03 11.59 -0.16
CA GLU A 502 -6.72 12.52 0.91
C GLU A 502 -5.27 13.05 0.85
N MET A 503 -5.06 14.32 1.14
CA MET A 503 -3.77 15.03 1.15
C MET A 503 -2.99 14.80 2.44
N SER A 504 -2.92 13.54 2.87
CA SER A 504 -2.52 13.14 4.22
C SER A 504 -1.11 13.58 4.63
N PHE A 505 -0.20 13.71 3.66
CA PHE A 505 1.19 14.16 3.88
C PHE A 505 1.31 15.66 4.19
N LEU A 506 0.29 16.46 3.85
CA LEU A 506 0.23 17.90 4.15
C LEU A 506 -0.31 18.21 5.55
N LEU A 507 -0.75 17.20 6.31
CA LEU A 507 -1.36 17.41 7.62
C LEU A 507 -0.54 18.34 8.55
N PRO A 508 0.79 18.17 8.73
CA PRO A 508 1.54 19.08 9.61
C PRO A 508 1.69 20.46 8.98
N HIS A 509 1.79 20.58 7.65
CA HIS A 509 1.86 21.86 6.95
C HIS A 509 0.55 22.66 7.14
N LEU A 510 -0.61 22.02 6.99
CA LEU A 510 -1.92 22.65 7.19
C LEU A 510 -2.17 23.02 8.66
N LEU A 511 -1.67 22.23 9.61
CA LEU A 511 -1.74 22.57 11.04
C LEU A 511 -0.80 23.70 11.44
N SER A 512 0.36 23.82 10.77
CA SER A 512 1.31 24.91 10.97
C SER A 512 0.91 26.21 10.28
N ASP A 513 0.13 26.15 9.19
CA ASP A 513 -0.23 27.31 8.38
C ASP A 513 -1.44 28.08 8.93
N THR A 514 -1.20 28.88 9.97
CA THR A 514 -2.24 29.69 10.62
C THR A 514 -2.88 30.69 9.68
N GLU A 515 -2.11 31.29 8.76
CA GLU A 515 -2.61 32.20 7.73
C GLU A 515 -3.63 31.50 6.80
N TRP A 516 -3.33 30.26 6.39
CA TRP A 516 -4.27 29.45 5.61
C TRP A 516 -5.54 29.11 6.39
N GLN A 517 -5.41 28.76 7.67
CA GLN A 517 -6.56 28.47 8.54
C GLN A 517 -7.46 29.71 8.67
N GLU A 518 -6.87 30.87 8.98
CA GLU A 518 -7.56 32.15 9.14
C GLU A 518 -8.24 32.58 7.84
N LYS A 519 -7.56 32.46 6.69
CA LYS A 519 -8.11 32.74 5.36
C LYS A 519 -9.41 31.97 5.12
N TRP A 520 -9.39 30.66 5.31
CA TRP A 520 -10.56 29.82 5.00
C TRP A 520 -11.67 29.94 6.05
N ILE A 521 -11.33 30.20 7.31
CA ILE A 521 -12.31 30.53 8.36
C ILE A 521 -13.01 31.85 8.04
N ALA A 522 -12.26 32.89 7.65
CA ALA A 522 -12.83 34.18 7.23
C ALA A 522 -13.74 34.03 5.99
N LYS A 523 -13.41 33.09 5.10
CA LYS A 523 -14.23 32.71 3.94
C LYS A 523 -15.43 31.82 4.27
N GLY A 524 -15.67 31.49 5.54
CA GLY A 524 -16.87 30.80 6.01
C GLY A 524 -16.71 29.29 6.23
N LEU A 525 -15.51 28.72 6.05
CA LEU A 525 -15.26 27.30 6.30
C LEU A 525 -15.00 27.00 7.79
N LYS A 526 -15.36 25.80 8.25
CA LYS A 526 -15.06 25.32 9.61
C LYS A 526 -13.80 24.46 9.59
N VAL A 527 -12.65 25.13 9.54
CA VAL A 527 -11.33 24.49 9.46
C VAL A 527 -10.81 24.13 10.86
N PRO A 528 -10.42 22.87 11.13
CA PRO A 528 -9.78 22.51 12.38
C PRO A 528 -8.40 23.16 12.53
N GLN A 529 -8.17 23.82 13.67
CA GLN A 529 -6.87 24.45 13.99
C GLN A 529 -5.92 23.51 14.76
N LYS A 530 -6.46 22.40 15.28
CA LYS A 530 -5.79 21.36 16.06
C LYS A 530 -6.54 20.05 15.97
N LEU A 531 -5.90 18.96 16.36
CA LEU A 531 -6.49 17.63 16.50
C LEU A 531 -6.68 17.27 17.97
N SER A 532 -7.85 16.74 18.30
CA SER A 532 -8.18 16.19 19.62
C SER A 532 -7.47 14.85 19.84
N VAL A 533 -7.48 13.98 18.81
CA VAL A 533 -6.80 12.69 18.83
C VAL A 533 -6.17 12.41 17.47
N TYR A 534 -4.88 12.08 17.44
CA TYR A 534 -4.17 11.63 16.25
C TYR A 534 -3.74 10.16 16.40
N ILE A 535 -4.07 9.32 15.41
CA ILE A 535 -3.95 7.87 15.49
C ILE A 535 -3.23 7.33 14.25
N PRO A 536 -1.88 7.29 14.23
CA PRO A 536 -1.16 6.52 13.23
C PRO A 536 -1.35 5.01 13.42
N ARG A 537 -1.44 4.26 12.32
CA ARG A 537 -1.51 2.78 12.33
C ARG A 537 -0.63 2.17 11.26
N MET A 538 0.42 1.43 11.69
CA MET A 538 1.50 0.95 10.81
C MET A 538 1.94 2.02 9.80
N TYR A 539 2.03 3.26 10.27
CA TYR A 539 2.34 4.44 9.51
C TYR A 539 3.47 5.18 10.22
N ASN A 540 4.50 5.56 9.46
CA ASN A 540 5.69 6.20 9.99
C ASN A 540 5.93 7.53 9.27
N PRO A 541 5.05 8.53 9.47
CA PRO A 541 5.04 9.78 8.71
C PRO A 541 6.36 10.54 8.80
N VAL A 542 7.03 10.53 9.96
CA VAL A 542 8.36 11.14 10.11
C VAL A 542 9.28 10.62 9.02
N TRP A 543 9.37 9.30 8.85
CA TRP A 543 10.25 8.71 7.84
C TRP A 543 9.74 8.86 6.40
N ILE A 544 8.49 8.45 6.15
CA ILE A 544 8.04 8.14 4.78
C ILE A 544 7.46 9.34 4.03
N ASN A 545 7.06 10.41 4.72
CA ASN A 545 6.53 11.61 4.08
C ASN A 545 7.66 12.61 3.74
N PRO A 546 7.43 13.53 2.80
CA PRO A 546 8.31 14.69 2.66
C PRO A 546 8.33 15.53 3.94
N ASP A 547 9.43 16.27 4.12
CA ASP A 547 9.62 17.25 5.18
C ASP A 547 9.46 16.69 6.59
N GLY A 548 10.16 15.58 6.85
CA GLY A 548 10.08 14.83 8.10
C GLY A 548 10.39 15.65 9.37
N PHE A 549 11.17 16.74 9.28
CA PHE A 549 11.40 17.65 10.41
C PHE A 549 10.17 18.50 10.77
N ARG A 550 9.35 18.88 9.78
CA ARG A 550 8.04 19.52 10.05
C ARG A 550 7.08 18.57 10.76
N TRP A 551 7.12 17.27 10.43
CA TRP A 551 6.38 16.25 11.16
C TRP A 551 6.83 16.18 12.62
N ILE A 552 8.14 16.16 12.89
CA ILE A 552 8.67 16.18 14.26
C ILE A 552 8.19 17.42 15.03
N ASP A 553 8.27 18.60 14.40
CA ASP A 553 7.84 19.88 15.01
C ASP A 553 6.37 19.84 15.45
N VAL A 554 5.46 19.44 14.55
CA VAL A 554 4.02 19.38 14.84
C VAL A 554 3.67 18.28 15.85
N LEU A 555 4.32 17.11 15.78
CA LEU A 555 4.09 16.03 16.74
C LEU A 555 4.49 16.45 18.17
N LYS A 556 5.58 17.21 18.31
CA LYS A 556 6.02 17.76 19.60
C LYS A 556 5.09 18.85 20.14
N ASN A 557 4.30 19.49 19.27
CA ASN A 557 3.42 20.59 19.65
C ASN A 557 2.07 20.07 20.17
N GLU A 558 1.94 19.93 21.49
CA GLU A 558 0.71 19.46 22.15
C GLU A 558 -0.50 20.39 21.95
N SER A 559 -0.28 21.66 21.58
CA SER A 559 -1.38 22.57 21.22
C SER A 559 -1.99 22.27 19.84
N LYS A 560 -1.26 21.54 18.98
CA LYS A 560 -1.71 21.13 17.64
C LYS A 560 -2.24 19.70 17.63
N MET A 561 -1.70 18.82 18.47
CA MET A 561 -2.19 17.45 18.65
C MET A 561 -2.29 17.14 20.14
N GLU A 562 -3.52 17.16 20.67
CA GLU A 562 -3.77 17.06 22.11
C GLU A 562 -3.44 15.66 22.66
N LEU A 563 -3.90 14.59 21.99
CA LEU A 563 -3.60 13.20 22.33
C LEU A 563 -3.14 12.44 21.09
N THR A 564 -2.08 11.64 21.23
CA THR A 564 -1.50 10.83 20.15
C THR A 564 -1.34 9.38 20.58
N MET A 565 -1.79 8.43 19.75
CA MET A 565 -1.61 7.01 19.99
C MET A 565 -1.19 6.30 18.71
N ASN A 566 -0.13 5.49 18.75
CA ASN A 566 0.30 4.72 17.58
C ASN A 566 -0.01 3.24 17.77
N LEU A 567 -0.82 2.69 16.87
CA LEU A 567 -1.04 1.25 16.73
C LEU A 567 0.13 0.67 15.92
N SER A 568 1.14 0.14 16.62
CA SER A 568 2.40 -0.28 15.99
C SER A 568 2.85 -1.68 16.43
N PRO A 569 3.22 -2.56 15.47
CA PRO A 569 3.88 -3.82 15.81
C PRO A 569 5.34 -3.60 16.22
N VAL A 570 6.01 -2.56 15.73
CA VAL A 570 7.46 -2.35 15.89
C VAL A 570 7.81 -0.89 16.15
N TRP A 571 9.01 -0.65 16.64
CA TRP A 571 9.52 0.72 16.83
C TRP A 571 9.76 1.44 15.49
N SER A 572 9.44 2.73 15.48
CA SER A 572 9.59 3.64 14.34
C SER A 572 9.97 5.04 14.82
N GLU A 573 10.50 5.86 13.93
CA GLU A 573 10.89 7.25 14.19
C GLU A 573 9.70 8.06 14.72
N THR A 574 8.49 7.77 14.24
CA THR A 574 7.26 8.40 14.73
C THR A 574 6.94 8.02 16.17
N ASN A 575 7.24 6.79 16.63
CA ASN A 575 6.93 6.35 17.99
C ASN A 575 7.54 7.24 19.07
N TRP A 576 8.74 7.78 18.84
CA TRP A 576 9.44 8.66 19.79
C TRP A 576 8.66 9.93 20.16
N TYR A 577 7.68 10.32 19.35
CA TYR A 577 6.92 11.56 19.50
C TYR A 577 5.43 11.32 19.80
N MET A 578 5.06 10.13 20.28
CA MET A 578 3.66 9.78 20.64
C MET A 578 3.43 9.82 22.16
N ASP A 579 2.16 9.82 22.60
CA ASP A 579 1.80 9.64 24.01
C ASP A 579 1.62 8.16 24.35
N TYR A 580 1.02 7.40 23.44
CA TYR A 580 0.82 5.95 23.58
C TYR A 580 1.40 5.20 22.39
N VAL A 581 2.00 4.05 22.66
CA VAL A 581 2.40 3.07 21.65
C VAL A 581 1.78 1.73 22.03
N LEU A 582 0.83 1.26 21.21
CA LEU A 582 0.01 0.10 21.52
C LEU A 582 0.37 -1.06 20.57
N PRO A 583 0.66 -2.26 21.11
CA PRO A 583 1.16 -3.39 20.33
C PRO A 583 0.05 -4.04 19.49
N VAL A 584 0.22 -4.00 18.17
CA VAL A 584 -0.70 -4.67 17.23
C VAL A 584 -0.02 -5.77 16.40
N GLY A 585 -0.81 -6.72 15.89
CA GLY A 585 -0.32 -7.88 15.14
C GLY A 585 0.21 -7.59 13.72
N LEU A 586 1.16 -8.42 13.27
CA LEU A 586 1.63 -8.59 11.89
C LEU A 586 0.82 -9.65 11.12
N ALA A 587 1.36 -10.17 10.00
CA ALA A 587 0.69 -11.10 9.09
C ALA A 587 -0.05 -12.26 9.78
N GLY A 588 0.66 -13.09 10.54
CA GLY A 588 0.07 -14.25 11.21
C GLY A 588 -0.58 -13.95 12.55
N GLU A 589 -0.94 -12.69 12.84
CA GLU A 589 -1.32 -12.23 14.18
C GLU A 589 -2.58 -11.35 14.16
N ARG A 590 -3.30 -11.24 13.03
CA ARG A 590 -4.53 -10.44 12.96
C ARG A 590 -5.48 -10.91 11.86
N HIS A 591 -6.73 -10.47 11.93
CA HIS A 591 -7.74 -10.73 10.91
C HIS A 591 -7.80 -9.63 9.85
N ASP A 592 -7.87 -9.99 8.58
CA ASP A 592 -8.16 -9.06 7.49
C ASP A 592 -8.68 -9.82 6.25
N GLN A 593 -9.50 -9.17 5.44
CA GLN A 593 -9.87 -9.66 4.10
C GLN A 593 -9.07 -8.93 3.02
N HIS A 594 -8.57 -9.67 2.02
CA HIS A 594 -7.89 -9.09 0.86
C HIS A 594 -8.35 -9.68 -0.46
N SER A 595 -8.25 -8.87 -1.50
CA SER A 595 -8.51 -9.22 -2.90
C SER A 595 -7.77 -8.19 -3.74
N GLU A 596 -6.96 -8.64 -4.70
CA GLU A 596 -6.21 -7.77 -5.59
C GLU A 596 -6.52 -8.09 -7.05
N ALA A 597 -6.54 -7.04 -7.87
CA ALA A 597 -6.87 -7.08 -9.29
C ALA A 597 -5.66 -7.56 -10.13
N THR A 598 -5.22 -8.80 -9.92
CA THR A 598 -3.99 -9.34 -10.50
C THR A 598 -4.21 -10.32 -11.66
N MET A 599 -5.47 -10.67 -11.93
CA MET A 599 -5.91 -11.59 -12.98
C MET A 599 -7.39 -11.32 -13.32
N PRO A 600 -7.92 -11.81 -14.47
CA PRO A 600 -9.33 -11.69 -14.86
C PRO A 600 -10.25 -12.64 -14.06
N ALA A 601 -10.27 -12.48 -12.73
CA ALA A 601 -11.05 -13.28 -11.80
C ALA A 601 -11.32 -12.52 -10.49
N ARG A 602 -12.44 -12.86 -9.83
CA ARG A 602 -12.79 -12.37 -8.50
C ARG A 602 -12.45 -13.44 -7.46
N TRP A 603 -11.49 -13.14 -6.61
CA TRP A 603 -11.03 -14.02 -5.54
C TRP A 603 -10.78 -13.22 -4.26
N THR A 604 -10.77 -13.91 -3.12
CA THR A 604 -10.50 -13.32 -1.81
C THR A 604 -9.56 -14.21 -1.00
N SER A 605 -8.82 -13.61 -0.07
CA SER A 605 -8.03 -14.29 0.95
C SER A 605 -8.39 -13.76 2.34
N PHE A 606 -8.18 -14.62 3.34
CA PHE A 606 -8.45 -14.34 4.73
C PHE A 606 -7.14 -14.45 5.53
N ARG A 607 -6.66 -13.32 6.04
CA ARG A 607 -5.58 -13.28 7.00
C ARG A 607 -6.16 -13.57 8.37
N GLN A 608 -5.44 -14.33 9.19
CA GLN A 608 -5.87 -14.71 10.53
C GLN A 608 -4.69 -14.97 11.48
N PRO A 609 -4.89 -14.82 12.80
CA PRO A 609 -3.89 -15.09 13.84
C PRO A 609 -3.64 -16.60 13.98
N VAL A 610 -2.48 -17.05 13.52
CA VAL A 610 -2.18 -18.47 13.35
C VAL A 610 -2.03 -19.21 14.67
N LEU A 611 -1.54 -18.54 15.72
CA LEU A 611 -1.44 -19.14 17.05
C LEU A 611 -2.81 -19.33 17.70
N ARG A 612 -3.74 -18.39 17.50
CA ARG A 612 -5.12 -18.54 17.97
C ARG A 612 -5.77 -19.76 17.34
N VAL A 613 -5.70 -19.89 16.01
CA VAL A 613 -6.29 -21.03 15.30
C VAL A 613 -5.65 -22.34 15.76
N ALA A 614 -4.32 -22.39 15.90
CA ALA A 614 -3.64 -23.60 16.37
C ALA A 614 -4.06 -24.00 17.81
N LEU A 615 -4.23 -23.02 18.70
CA LEU A 615 -4.72 -23.24 20.06
C LEU A 615 -6.18 -23.71 20.08
N GLU A 616 -7.06 -23.08 19.31
CA GLU A 616 -8.46 -23.50 19.18
C GLU A 616 -8.56 -24.94 18.66
N LYS A 617 -7.75 -25.30 17.65
CA LYS A 617 -7.66 -26.67 17.12
C LYS A 617 -7.12 -27.68 18.15
N SER A 618 -6.34 -27.23 19.13
CA SER A 618 -5.89 -28.07 20.26
C SER A 618 -6.90 -28.14 21.40
N GLY A 619 -8.10 -27.58 21.24
CA GLY A 619 -9.15 -27.56 22.25
C GLY A 619 -9.08 -26.40 23.25
N TRP A 620 -8.19 -25.43 23.07
CA TRP A 620 -8.18 -24.22 23.91
C TRP A 620 -9.38 -23.33 23.57
N LYS A 621 -9.96 -22.70 24.60
CA LYS A 621 -11.03 -21.72 24.45
C LYS A 621 -10.64 -20.42 25.17
N PRO A 622 -10.95 -19.26 24.57
CA PRO A 622 -10.74 -17.98 25.23
C PRO A 622 -11.71 -17.83 26.41
N LYS A 623 -11.30 -17.07 27.43
CA LYS A 623 -12.17 -16.70 28.55
C LYS A 623 -13.11 -15.58 28.16
N ASN A 624 -12.61 -14.57 27.44
CA ASN A 624 -13.41 -13.55 26.79
C ASN A 624 -13.34 -13.71 25.26
N PRO A 625 -14.42 -14.17 24.61
CA PRO A 625 -14.48 -14.29 23.15
C PRO A 625 -14.21 -12.97 22.38
N ALA A 626 -14.48 -11.80 22.99
CA ALA A 626 -14.24 -10.49 22.37
C ALA A 626 -12.77 -10.05 22.40
N ARG A 627 -11.91 -10.74 23.17
CA ARG A 627 -10.45 -10.51 23.22
C ARG A 627 -9.66 -11.80 23.00
N ALA A 628 -10.25 -12.74 22.27
CA ALA A 628 -9.73 -14.09 22.09
C ALA A 628 -8.33 -14.11 21.49
N THR A 629 -8.04 -13.20 20.55
CA THR A 629 -6.72 -13.13 19.92
C THR A 629 -5.65 -12.61 20.87
N LEU A 630 -5.97 -11.61 21.69
CA LEU A 630 -5.08 -11.13 22.74
C LEU A 630 -4.72 -12.25 23.72
N GLU A 631 -5.71 -13.01 24.21
CA GLU A 631 -5.49 -14.14 25.10
C GLU A 631 -4.63 -15.25 24.45
N ALA A 632 -4.85 -15.52 23.16
CA ALA A 632 -4.08 -16.50 22.41
C ALA A 632 -2.61 -16.09 22.26
N HIS A 633 -2.33 -14.82 21.95
CA HIS A 633 -0.95 -14.32 21.83
C HIS A 633 -0.20 -14.33 23.16
N ILE A 634 -0.89 -14.00 24.27
CA ILE A 634 -0.34 -14.14 25.61
C ILE A 634 0.03 -15.61 25.88
N LYS A 635 -0.88 -16.54 25.61
CA LYS A 635 -0.65 -17.97 25.80
C LYS A 635 0.46 -18.51 24.90
N GLY A 636 0.58 -17.99 23.67
CA GLY A 636 1.61 -18.32 22.70
C GLY A 636 2.96 -17.64 22.92
N GLY A 637 3.11 -16.83 23.99
CA GLY A 637 4.38 -16.18 24.34
C GLY A 637 4.77 -14.96 23.50
N LEU A 638 3.83 -14.36 22.75
CA LEU A 638 4.09 -13.13 21.98
C LEU A 638 3.96 -11.83 22.79
N GLY A 639 3.43 -11.91 24.01
CA GLY A 639 3.08 -10.76 24.84
C GLY A 639 1.64 -10.31 24.64
N GLU A 640 1.33 -9.09 25.07
CA GLU A 640 0.00 -8.47 25.03
C GLU A 640 -0.33 -7.86 23.65
N VAL A 641 0.02 -8.56 22.57
CA VAL A 641 -0.22 -8.13 21.19
C VAL A 641 -1.69 -8.31 20.87
N TRP A 642 -2.38 -7.23 20.52
CA TRP A 642 -3.79 -7.29 20.15
C TRP A 642 -3.99 -7.13 18.64
N GLU A 643 -5.15 -7.55 18.15
CA GLU A 643 -5.52 -7.44 16.75
C GLU A 643 -6.53 -6.31 16.57
N ASP A 644 -6.53 -5.71 15.38
CA ASP A 644 -7.20 -4.43 15.14
C ASP A 644 -8.73 -4.50 15.27
N ASN A 645 -9.36 -5.59 14.82
CA ASN A 645 -10.82 -5.69 14.79
C ASN A 645 -11.41 -5.82 16.19
N GLU A 646 -10.91 -6.79 16.98
CA GLU A 646 -11.28 -6.94 18.39
C GLU A 646 -11.02 -5.66 19.19
N PHE A 647 -9.88 -4.99 18.93
CA PHE A 647 -9.56 -3.69 19.54
C PHE A 647 -10.64 -2.65 19.26
N TRP A 648 -11.06 -2.49 17.99
CA TRP A 648 -12.08 -1.49 17.63
C TRP A 648 -13.47 -1.85 18.15
N PHE A 649 -13.86 -3.12 18.11
CA PHE A 649 -15.13 -3.58 18.67
C PHE A 649 -15.24 -3.23 20.16
N GLU A 650 -14.19 -3.55 20.92
CA GLU A 650 -14.11 -3.26 22.35
C GLU A 650 -14.06 -1.75 22.63
N LEU A 651 -13.25 -0.99 21.89
CA LEU A 651 -13.16 0.46 22.05
C LEU A 651 -14.52 1.14 21.86
N CYS A 652 -15.24 0.82 20.78
CA CYS A 652 -16.53 1.41 20.46
C CYS A 652 -17.61 1.06 21.48
N VAL A 653 -17.69 -0.20 21.93
CA VAL A 653 -18.78 -0.70 22.78
C VAL A 653 -18.56 -0.39 24.26
N ASN A 654 -17.32 -0.49 24.75
CA ASN A 654 -17.03 -0.48 26.19
C ASN A 654 -16.32 0.78 26.67
N TYR A 655 -15.71 1.58 25.80
CA TYR A 655 -14.89 2.73 26.21
C TYR A 655 -15.30 4.08 25.58
N ILE A 656 -15.79 4.10 24.34
CA ILE A 656 -16.31 5.32 23.70
C ILE A 656 -17.77 5.55 24.08
N ASP A 657 -18.62 4.51 23.98
CA ASP A 657 -20.06 4.65 24.23
C ASP A 657 -20.62 3.53 25.14
N PRO A 658 -20.07 3.32 26.36
CA PRO A 658 -20.49 2.22 27.24
C PRO A 658 -22.00 2.23 27.57
N THR A 659 -22.60 3.42 27.61
CA THR A 659 -24.03 3.64 27.91
C THR A 659 -24.94 3.58 26.69
N GLY A 660 -24.39 3.62 25.46
CA GLY A 660 -25.16 3.65 24.21
C GLY A 660 -25.77 5.01 23.86
N LYS A 661 -25.46 6.08 24.61
CA LYS A 661 -26.03 7.43 24.41
C LYS A 661 -25.58 8.07 23.09
N LEU A 662 -24.40 7.74 22.59
CA LEU A 662 -23.89 8.25 21.31
C LEU A 662 -24.42 7.46 20.11
N GLY A 663 -25.11 6.34 20.35
CA GLY A 663 -25.60 5.45 19.29
C GLY A 663 -24.48 4.68 18.57
N ILE A 664 -23.24 4.75 19.08
CA ILE A 664 -22.05 4.07 18.54
C ILE A 664 -22.06 2.60 18.99
N LYS A 665 -22.44 2.35 20.25
CA LYS A 665 -22.48 0.99 20.83
C LYS A 665 -23.26 0.00 19.98
N LYS A 666 -24.50 0.34 19.62
CA LYS A 666 -25.38 -0.52 18.80
C LYS A 666 -24.77 -0.87 17.44
N MET A 667 -23.85 -0.06 16.92
CA MET A 667 -23.19 -0.33 15.64
C MET A 667 -22.23 -1.53 15.74
N TRP A 668 -21.64 -1.80 16.91
CA TRP A 668 -20.64 -2.86 17.10
C TRP A 668 -21.03 -3.90 18.15
N GLU A 669 -22.21 -3.74 18.74
CA GLU A 669 -22.83 -4.69 19.66
C GLU A 669 -23.34 -5.92 18.92
N SER A 670 -23.03 -7.11 19.44
CA SER A 670 -23.46 -8.39 18.90
C SER A 670 -24.99 -8.48 18.92
N LYS A 671 -25.57 -8.84 17.78
CA LYS A 671 -27.00 -9.17 17.68
C LYS A 671 -27.34 -10.46 18.43
N LYS A 672 -26.40 -11.41 18.49
CA LYS A 672 -26.57 -12.70 19.14
C LYS A 672 -26.41 -12.61 20.67
N ASN A 673 -25.50 -11.75 21.12
CA ASN A 673 -25.20 -11.52 22.53
C ASN A 673 -25.30 -10.01 22.84
N PRO A 674 -26.52 -9.45 22.93
CA PRO A 674 -26.70 -8.04 23.25
C PRO A 674 -25.96 -7.62 24.53
N GLY A 675 -25.47 -6.39 24.55
CA GLY A 675 -24.63 -5.81 25.59
C GLY A 675 -23.13 -6.04 25.38
N LYS A 676 -22.74 -6.98 24.52
CA LYS A 676 -21.33 -7.34 24.26
C LYS A 676 -20.89 -6.94 22.85
N PRO A 677 -19.58 -6.72 22.62
CA PRO A 677 -19.06 -6.52 21.27
C PRO A 677 -19.29 -7.75 20.39
N VAL A 678 -19.48 -7.54 19.09
CA VAL A 678 -19.48 -8.60 18.08
C VAL A 678 -18.16 -9.36 18.07
N THR A 679 -18.21 -10.68 17.90
CA THR A 679 -17.00 -11.51 17.77
C THR A 679 -16.52 -11.60 16.32
N ILE A 680 -15.25 -12.01 16.14
CA ILE A 680 -14.66 -12.21 14.81
C ILE A 680 -15.44 -13.23 13.98
N ALA A 681 -15.88 -14.33 14.59
CA ALA A 681 -16.61 -15.37 13.88
C ALA A 681 -17.96 -14.84 13.39
N GLU A 682 -18.72 -14.14 14.25
CA GLU A 682 -19.98 -13.48 13.87
C GLU A 682 -19.77 -12.47 12.74
N TRP A 683 -18.77 -11.60 12.87
CA TRP A 683 -18.52 -10.53 11.91
C TRP A 683 -18.13 -11.08 10.53
N TYR A 684 -17.18 -12.00 10.47
CA TYR A 684 -16.67 -12.50 9.19
C TYR A 684 -17.58 -13.55 8.55
N ASP A 685 -18.34 -14.33 9.31
CA ASP A 685 -19.37 -15.20 8.73
C ASP A 685 -20.44 -14.37 8.01
N ALA A 686 -20.88 -13.26 8.62
CA ALA A 686 -21.76 -12.28 7.97
C ALA A 686 -21.09 -11.58 6.78
N ALA A 687 -19.87 -11.06 6.96
CA ALA A 687 -19.15 -10.32 5.94
C ALA A 687 -18.94 -11.15 4.67
N PHE A 688 -18.57 -12.42 4.80
CA PHE A 688 -18.40 -13.31 3.66
C PHE A 688 -19.73 -13.94 3.21
N GLY A 689 -20.52 -14.49 4.14
CA GLY A 689 -21.73 -15.24 3.85
C GLY A 689 -22.84 -14.42 3.18
N ASP A 690 -23.03 -13.17 3.57
CA ASP A 690 -24.08 -12.32 2.97
C ASP A 690 -23.67 -11.69 1.63
N ASN A 691 -22.39 -11.86 1.25
CA ASN A 691 -21.80 -11.13 0.13
C ASN A 691 -21.16 -12.03 -0.94
N LEU A 692 -20.86 -13.29 -0.63
CA LEU A 692 -20.25 -14.26 -1.53
C LEU A 692 -21.14 -15.52 -1.63
N PRO A 693 -22.15 -15.52 -2.52
CA PRO A 693 -23.12 -16.60 -2.60
C PRO A 693 -22.49 -17.96 -2.94
N ASN A 694 -21.46 -18.01 -3.80
CA ASN A 694 -20.84 -19.27 -4.17
C ASN A 694 -20.01 -19.85 -3.01
N LEU A 695 -19.31 -18.98 -2.27
CA LEU A 695 -18.64 -19.38 -1.03
C LEU A 695 -19.64 -19.90 0.01
N LYS A 696 -20.74 -19.17 0.25
CA LYS A 696 -21.77 -19.56 1.21
C LYS A 696 -22.35 -20.93 0.85
N ALA A 697 -22.79 -21.12 -0.39
CA ALA A 697 -23.33 -22.39 -0.86
C ALA A 697 -22.35 -23.55 -0.65
N THR A 698 -21.07 -23.33 -0.95
CA THR A 698 -20.01 -24.33 -0.76
C THR A 698 -19.83 -24.66 0.72
N ALA A 699 -19.63 -23.65 1.57
CA ALA A 699 -19.39 -23.85 2.99
C ALA A 699 -20.58 -24.51 3.72
N THR A 700 -21.81 -24.15 3.36
CA THR A 700 -23.02 -24.69 4.02
C THR A 700 -23.41 -26.10 3.55
N THR A 701 -22.80 -26.61 2.47
CA THR A 701 -23.06 -27.97 1.97
C THR A 701 -21.91 -28.93 2.24
N ASP A 702 -20.72 -28.41 2.54
CA ASP A 702 -19.55 -29.21 2.89
C ASP A 702 -19.74 -29.94 4.22
N ASP A 703 -19.55 -31.26 4.23
CA ASP A 703 -19.75 -32.11 5.41
C ASP A 703 -18.92 -31.69 6.64
N ARG A 704 -17.79 -31.02 6.43
CA ARG A 704 -16.92 -30.54 7.51
C ARG A 704 -17.47 -29.30 8.22
N TYR A 705 -18.23 -28.46 7.51
CA TYR A 705 -18.63 -27.12 7.97
C TYR A 705 -20.15 -26.94 8.07
N LYS A 706 -20.97 -27.73 7.38
CA LYS A 706 -22.43 -27.55 7.33
C LYS A 706 -23.14 -27.51 8.70
N ASN A 707 -22.54 -28.15 9.71
CA ASN A 707 -23.05 -28.19 11.08
C ASN A 707 -22.34 -27.21 12.03
N ALA A 708 -21.36 -26.45 11.53
CA ALA A 708 -20.70 -25.41 12.29
C ALA A 708 -21.66 -24.24 12.56
N GLU A 709 -21.42 -23.53 13.67
CA GLU A 709 -22.17 -22.32 14.01
C GLU A 709 -21.93 -21.19 13.01
N TYR A 710 -20.70 -21.11 12.48
CA TYR A 710 -20.24 -20.11 11.50
C TYR A 710 -19.57 -20.80 10.31
N PRO A 711 -20.33 -21.47 9.44
CA PRO A 711 -19.79 -22.35 8.40
C PRO A 711 -18.86 -21.63 7.42
N VAL A 712 -19.18 -20.39 7.06
CA VAL A 712 -18.41 -19.61 6.08
C VAL A 712 -17.09 -19.15 6.69
N TYR A 713 -17.13 -18.68 7.94
CA TYR A 713 -15.93 -18.34 8.68
C TYR A 713 -15.01 -19.56 8.86
N GLU A 714 -15.55 -20.72 9.26
CA GLU A 714 -14.75 -21.92 9.47
C GLU A 714 -14.12 -22.47 8.19
N TYR A 715 -14.83 -22.40 7.06
CA TYR A 715 -14.26 -22.72 5.75
C TYR A 715 -13.04 -21.83 5.46
N LEU A 716 -13.18 -20.51 5.59
CA LEU A 716 -12.07 -19.59 5.32
C LEU A 716 -10.95 -19.69 6.36
N ARG A 717 -11.25 -20.08 7.60
CA ARG A 717 -10.26 -20.37 8.64
C ARG A 717 -9.35 -21.53 8.25
N ASP A 718 -9.85 -22.53 7.52
CA ASP A 718 -9.03 -23.66 7.09
C ASP A 718 -8.34 -23.42 5.74
N TYR A 719 -9.05 -22.85 4.77
CA TYR A 719 -8.52 -22.66 3.41
C TYR A 719 -7.71 -21.37 3.24
N GLY A 720 -8.05 -20.31 3.98
CA GLY A 720 -7.44 -18.98 3.89
C GLY A 720 -7.67 -18.24 2.57
N ALA A 721 -8.37 -18.84 1.59
CA ALA A 721 -8.65 -18.23 0.30
C ALA A 721 -9.88 -18.86 -0.40
N TRP A 722 -10.45 -18.10 -1.33
CA TRP A 722 -11.61 -18.49 -2.12
C TRP A 722 -11.60 -17.81 -3.51
N MET A 723 -12.11 -18.49 -4.52
CA MET A 723 -12.33 -17.94 -5.87
C MET A 723 -13.84 -17.93 -6.15
N GLU A 724 -14.42 -16.72 -6.26
CA GLU A 724 -15.87 -16.54 -6.43
C GLU A 724 -16.28 -16.64 -7.90
N GLU A 725 -15.45 -16.13 -8.81
CA GLU A 725 -15.72 -16.03 -10.25
C GLU A 725 -14.39 -15.97 -11.01
N ASN A 726 -14.32 -16.54 -12.22
CA ASN A 726 -13.13 -16.51 -13.07
C ASN A 726 -13.48 -16.25 -14.54
N LYS A 727 -12.45 -16.03 -15.37
CA LYS A 727 -12.58 -15.77 -16.82
C LYS A 727 -13.48 -14.56 -17.12
N ILE A 728 -13.25 -13.49 -16.39
CA ILE A 728 -14.02 -12.24 -16.51
C ILE A 728 -13.40 -11.40 -17.62
N TYR A 729 -14.07 -11.36 -18.78
CA TYR A 729 -13.64 -10.61 -19.96
C TYR A 729 -14.75 -9.69 -20.47
N SER A 730 -14.36 -8.58 -21.10
CA SER A 730 -15.24 -7.51 -21.57
C SER A 730 -16.40 -7.17 -20.61
N PRO A 731 -16.17 -6.87 -19.32
CA PRO A 731 -17.25 -6.66 -18.35
C PRO A 731 -18.19 -5.50 -18.71
N GLN A 732 -17.70 -4.50 -19.45
CA GLN A 732 -18.50 -3.41 -19.99
C GLN A 732 -19.62 -3.89 -20.94
N GLU A 733 -19.49 -5.09 -21.52
CA GLU A 733 -20.49 -5.72 -22.41
C GLU A 733 -21.53 -6.56 -21.69
N ARG A 734 -21.45 -6.67 -20.35
CA ARG A 734 -22.45 -7.39 -19.56
C ARG A 734 -23.83 -6.80 -19.81
N LEU A 735 -24.78 -7.65 -20.14
CA LEU A 735 -26.17 -7.24 -20.34
C LEU A 735 -26.78 -6.79 -19.02
N ILE A 736 -27.51 -5.69 -19.06
CA ILE A 736 -28.32 -5.23 -17.94
C ILE A 736 -29.37 -6.30 -17.65
N LYS A 737 -29.48 -6.71 -16.38
CA LYS A 737 -30.52 -7.67 -15.97
C LYS A 737 -31.85 -6.94 -15.86
N ASP A 738 -32.91 -7.66 -16.19
CA ASP A 738 -34.27 -7.16 -16.17
C ASP A 738 -35.12 -8.09 -15.27
N ASP A 739 -35.64 -7.55 -14.17
CA ASP A 739 -36.51 -8.30 -13.23
C ASP A 739 -38.01 -8.09 -13.49
N GLY A 740 -38.37 -7.51 -14.64
CA GLY A 740 -39.73 -7.17 -15.04
C GLY A 740 -40.05 -5.70 -14.77
N GLU A 741 -39.89 -5.26 -13.52
CA GLU A 741 -40.19 -3.87 -13.10
C GLU A 741 -38.96 -2.95 -13.15
N ASN A 742 -37.78 -3.51 -12.89
CA ASN A 742 -36.53 -2.76 -12.78
C ASN A 742 -35.47 -3.27 -13.74
N TYR A 743 -34.58 -2.36 -14.12
CA TYR A 743 -33.26 -2.73 -14.60
C TYR A 743 -32.29 -2.87 -13.41
N ILE A 744 -31.43 -3.88 -13.47
CA ILE A 744 -30.36 -4.11 -12.49
C ILE A 744 -29.02 -3.96 -13.20
N SER A 745 -28.25 -2.96 -12.79
CA SER A 745 -26.95 -2.63 -13.37
C SER A 745 -25.99 -2.23 -12.25
N HIS A 746 -24.75 -2.72 -12.31
CA HIS A 746 -23.71 -2.44 -11.30
C HIS A 746 -24.17 -2.71 -9.85
N GLY A 747 -25.06 -3.69 -9.67
CA GLY A 747 -25.61 -4.09 -8.37
C GLY A 747 -26.74 -3.19 -7.82
N HIS A 748 -27.22 -2.20 -8.57
CA HIS A 748 -28.31 -1.30 -8.19
C HIS A 748 -29.58 -1.55 -9.03
N LYS A 749 -30.75 -1.33 -8.43
CA LYS A 749 -32.06 -1.40 -9.10
C LYS A 749 -32.51 -0.01 -9.56
N TYR A 750 -33.06 0.04 -10.78
CA TYR A 750 -33.57 1.26 -11.42
C TYR A 750 -34.96 1.00 -12.00
N ASP A 751 -35.97 1.74 -11.54
CA ASP A 751 -37.36 1.59 -12.01
C ASP A 751 -37.46 2.03 -13.47
N LYS A 752 -37.97 1.13 -14.32
CA LYS A 752 -38.11 1.34 -15.77
C LYS A 752 -38.97 2.55 -16.13
N LYS A 753 -39.94 2.93 -15.30
CA LYS A 753 -40.82 4.09 -15.55
C LYS A 753 -40.07 5.41 -15.60
N HIS A 754 -38.89 5.46 -14.98
CA HIS A 754 -38.05 6.65 -14.90
C HIS A 754 -36.82 6.58 -15.82
N VAL A 755 -36.75 5.56 -16.70
CA VAL A 755 -35.60 5.36 -17.59
C VAL A 755 -35.74 6.22 -18.85
N HIS A 756 -34.68 6.97 -19.15
CA HIS A 756 -34.50 7.72 -20.39
C HIS A 756 -33.23 7.25 -21.11
N ILE A 757 -33.34 7.02 -22.42
CA ILE A 757 -32.22 6.62 -23.28
C ILE A 757 -31.91 7.77 -24.23
N ASP A 758 -30.68 8.27 -24.17
CA ASP A 758 -30.20 9.28 -25.10
C ASP A 758 -30.02 8.66 -26.50
N LYS A 759 -30.65 9.27 -27.52
CA LYS A 759 -30.63 8.72 -28.89
C LYS A 759 -29.29 8.90 -29.61
N ARG A 760 -28.49 9.87 -29.19
CA ARG A 760 -27.20 10.23 -29.79
C ARG A 760 -26.08 9.37 -29.23
N THR A 761 -26.07 9.15 -27.92
CA THR A 761 -24.99 8.43 -27.20
C THR A 761 -25.38 7.01 -26.79
N GLY A 762 -26.67 6.71 -26.69
CA GLY A 762 -27.20 5.46 -26.15
C GLY A 762 -27.24 5.41 -24.62
N VAL A 763 -26.78 6.45 -23.91
CA VAL A 763 -26.68 6.44 -22.45
C VAL A 763 -28.06 6.35 -21.80
N MET A 764 -28.21 5.38 -20.91
CA MET A 764 -29.41 5.13 -20.13
C MET A 764 -29.29 5.81 -18.77
N THR A 765 -30.28 6.61 -18.43
CA THR A 765 -30.38 7.37 -17.18
C THR A 765 -31.68 7.07 -16.46
N ALA A 766 -31.67 7.05 -15.13
CA ALA A 766 -32.88 6.89 -14.33
C ALA A 766 -32.81 7.75 -13.07
N GLU A 767 -33.97 8.05 -12.48
CA GLU A 767 -34.03 8.68 -11.17
C GLU A 767 -33.66 7.67 -10.07
N HIS A 768 -32.68 8.02 -9.24
CA HIS A 768 -32.22 7.20 -8.12
C HIS A 768 -31.75 8.14 -7.00
N ASP A 769 -32.21 7.94 -5.77
CA ASP A 769 -31.97 8.85 -4.63
C ASP A 769 -32.32 10.32 -4.95
N GLY A 770 -33.41 10.56 -5.70
CA GLY A 770 -33.89 11.89 -6.08
C GLY A 770 -33.04 12.61 -7.14
N LYS A 771 -32.23 11.87 -7.92
CA LYS A 771 -31.42 12.43 -9.01
C LYS A 771 -31.40 11.56 -10.25
N LYS A 772 -31.31 12.19 -11.42
CA LYS A 772 -31.01 11.52 -12.69
C LYS A 772 -29.56 11.01 -12.65
N LYS A 773 -29.37 9.69 -12.77
CA LYS A 773 -28.05 9.03 -12.75
C LYS A 773 -27.89 8.13 -13.99
N PRO A 774 -26.74 8.18 -14.69
CA PRO A 774 -26.44 7.22 -15.74
C PRO A 774 -26.15 5.84 -15.14
N PHE A 775 -26.79 4.80 -15.67
CA PHE A 775 -26.69 3.43 -15.12
C PHE A 775 -26.40 2.35 -16.17
N GLY A 776 -26.50 2.65 -17.46
CA GLY A 776 -26.18 1.69 -18.52
C GLY A 776 -26.17 2.35 -19.89
N ILE A 777 -25.94 1.58 -20.94
CA ILE A 777 -25.86 2.07 -22.32
C ILE A 777 -26.55 1.11 -23.29
N GLU A 778 -27.26 1.66 -24.27
CA GLU A 778 -27.84 0.90 -25.38
C GLU A 778 -27.06 1.14 -26.67
N ILE A 779 -26.44 0.07 -27.20
CA ILE A 779 -25.72 0.10 -28.48
C ILE A 779 -26.20 -1.07 -29.32
N ASP A 780 -26.56 -0.82 -30.59
CA ASP A 780 -27.07 -1.83 -31.53
C ASP A 780 -28.24 -2.66 -30.96
N GLY A 781 -29.14 -2.00 -30.21
CA GLY A 781 -30.30 -2.62 -29.56
C GLY A 781 -30.00 -3.46 -28.31
N LYS A 782 -28.74 -3.52 -27.86
CA LYS A 782 -28.32 -4.24 -26.65
C LYS A 782 -28.10 -3.27 -25.50
N LYS A 783 -28.79 -3.52 -24.37
CA LYS A 783 -28.64 -2.78 -23.12
C LYS A 783 -27.52 -3.41 -22.28
N MET A 784 -26.42 -2.70 -22.11
CA MET A 784 -25.20 -3.15 -21.42
C MET A 784 -24.88 -2.26 -20.22
N GLU A 785 -24.13 -2.81 -19.25
CA GLU A 785 -23.70 -2.09 -18.06
C GLU A 785 -22.77 -0.90 -18.40
N GLY A 786 -21.90 -1.06 -19.42
CA GLY A 786 -20.92 -0.06 -19.82
C GLY A 786 -19.83 0.20 -18.77
N PHE A 787 -19.05 1.27 -18.97
CA PHE A 787 -18.08 1.75 -17.99
C PHE A 787 -18.77 2.52 -16.83
N GLU A 788 -18.06 2.76 -15.73
CA GLU A 788 -18.60 3.49 -14.57
C GLU A 788 -18.61 5.01 -14.75
N THR A 789 -18.18 5.50 -15.92
CA THR A 789 -18.21 6.92 -16.31
C THR A 789 -19.63 7.46 -16.43
N LEU A 790 -19.73 8.78 -16.61
CA LEU A 790 -21.00 9.44 -16.89
C LEU A 790 -21.55 9.03 -18.26
N ASP A 791 -20.66 8.85 -19.24
CA ASP A 791 -20.99 8.51 -20.63
C ASP A 791 -21.15 7.01 -20.87
N LYS A 792 -20.87 6.17 -19.86
CA LYS A 792 -20.82 4.70 -19.95
C LYS A 792 -19.85 4.15 -21.01
N LYS A 793 -19.02 5.04 -21.55
CA LYS A 793 -17.88 4.82 -22.45
C LYS A 793 -16.60 5.31 -21.76
N LEU A 794 -15.44 5.08 -22.36
CA LEU A 794 -14.18 5.66 -21.91
C LEU A 794 -14.16 7.17 -22.21
N ASP A 795 -13.87 7.96 -21.17
CA ASP A 795 -13.82 9.43 -21.22
C ASP A 795 -12.48 9.88 -21.81
N PHE A 796 -12.32 9.71 -23.13
CA PHE A 796 -11.26 10.38 -23.89
C PHE A 796 -11.35 11.90 -23.67
N PHE A 797 -12.56 12.43 -23.80
CA PHE A 797 -12.88 13.82 -23.48
C PHE A 797 -13.60 13.87 -22.13
N CYS A 798 -12.97 14.46 -21.12
CA CYS A 798 -13.60 14.68 -19.82
C CYS A 798 -14.39 16.00 -19.86
N GLU A 799 -15.65 15.96 -20.30
CA GLU A 799 -16.51 17.15 -20.43
C GLU A 799 -16.57 17.98 -19.13
N TRP A 800 -16.72 17.31 -17.99
CA TRP A 800 -16.77 17.97 -16.68
C TRP A 800 -15.46 18.70 -16.33
N MET A 801 -14.28 18.31 -16.87
CA MET A 801 -13.05 19.10 -16.71
C MET A 801 -13.06 20.35 -17.59
N ALA A 802 -13.68 20.27 -18.77
CA ALA A 802 -13.78 21.38 -19.70
C ALA A 802 -14.80 22.44 -19.25
N ASP A 803 -15.97 22.00 -18.81
CA ASP A 803 -17.11 22.90 -18.59
C ASP A 803 -17.36 23.23 -17.12
N ASP A 804 -17.18 22.27 -16.22
CA ASP A 804 -17.57 22.43 -14.81
C ASP A 804 -16.38 22.75 -13.90
N TRP A 805 -15.17 22.34 -14.27
CA TRP A 805 -14.00 22.35 -13.39
C TRP A 805 -12.77 22.94 -14.05
N LYS A 806 -12.70 24.28 -14.18
CA LYS A 806 -11.53 25.17 -14.39
C LYS A 806 -10.29 24.65 -15.16
N TRP A 807 -10.33 23.58 -15.95
CA TRP A 807 -9.17 22.89 -16.53
C TRP A 807 -9.43 22.40 -17.98
N PRO A 808 -9.96 23.24 -18.89
CA PRO A 808 -10.28 22.81 -20.26
C PRO A 808 -9.07 22.34 -21.05
N GLU A 809 -7.88 22.92 -20.81
CA GLU A 809 -6.65 22.54 -21.50
C GLU A 809 -6.20 21.10 -21.22
N TYR A 810 -6.73 20.45 -20.17
CA TYR A 810 -6.42 19.08 -19.81
C TYR A 810 -7.60 18.12 -19.93
N ALA A 811 -8.68 18.52 -20.61
CA ALA A 811 -9.86 17.67 -20.79
C ALA A 811 -9.60 16.46 -21.70
N ILE A 812 -8.54 16.48 -22.52
CA ILE A 812 -8.10 15.38 -23.40
C ILE A 812 -6.64 14.96 -23.11
N PRO A 813 -6.21 13.75 -23.52
CA PRO A 813 -4.81 13.35 -23.44
C PRO A 813 -3.90 14.27 -24.28
N PHE A 814 -2.93 14.93 -23.64
CA PHE A 814 -2.09 15.94 -24.30
C PHE A 814 -0.72 16.08 -23.61
N TYR A 815 0.30 16.56 -24.34
CA TYR A 815 1.58 16.96 -23.78
C TYR A 815 2.17 18.18 -24.53
N PRO A 816 2.83 19.14 -23.88
CA PRO A 816 3.23 20.38 -24.52
C PRO A 816 4.20 20.20 -25.71
N ARG A 817 3.84 20.72 -26.88
CA ARG A 817 4.52 20.54 -28.17
C ARG A 817 5.61 21.59 -28.41
N THR A 818 5.52 22.73 -27.73
CA THR A 818 6.44 23.86 -27.86
C THR A 818 6.90 24.37 -26.50
N GLU A 819 7.98 25.14 -26.47
CA GLU A 819 8.47 25.78 -25.23
C GLU A 819 7.46 26.81 -24.66
N GLN A 820 6.64 27.42 -25.50
CA GLN A 820 5.56 28.30 -25.04
C GLN A 820 4.45 27.51 -24.35
N GLU A 821 4.03 26.39 -24.96
CA GLU A 821 3.04 25.50 -24.35
C GLU A 821 3.56 24.92 -23.02
N LYS A 822 4.85 24.60 -22.90
CA LYS A 822 5.43 24.13 -21.63
C LYS A 822 5.28 25.14 -20.50
N LYS A 823 5.40 26.44 -20.80
CA LYS A 823 5.21 27.53 -19.82
C LYS A 823 3.74 27.68 -19.43
N GLU A 824 2.84 27.64 -20.41
CA GLU A 824 1.39 27.77 -20.17
C GLU A 824 0.80 26.54 -19.46
N MET A 825 1.30 25.35 -19.80
CA MET A 825 0.84 24.06 -19.30
C MET A 825 1.76 23.49 -18.21
N VAL A 826 2.32 24.36 -17.37
CA VAL A 826 3.28 24.01 -16.31
C VAL A 826 2.81 22.85 -15.41
N HIS A 827 1.49 22.67 -15.26
CA HIS A 827 0.85 21.62 -14.45
C HIS A 827 1.07 20.20 -14.96
N ILE A 828 1.40 20.02 -16.25
CA ILE A 828 1.74 18.72 -16.84
C ILE A 828 3.21 18.62 -17.27
N VAL A 829 4.01 19.66 -16.99
CA VAL A 829 5.47 19.62 -17.15
C VAL A 829 6.10 19.25 -15.80
N SER A 830 6.84 18.15 -15.80
CA SER A 830 7.55 17.67 -14.61
C SER A 830 8.47 18.76 -14.05
N HIS A 831 8.46 18.93 -12.73
CA HIS A 831 9.36 19.85 -12.01
C HIS A 831 10.84 19.41 -12.06
N VAL A 832 11.13 18.22 -12.62
CA VAL A 832 12.48 17.77 -12.96
C VAL A 832 12.70 17.63 -14.47
N ASN A 833 11.88 18.28 -15.30
CA ASN A 833 12.11 18.34 -16.75
C ASN A 833 13.55 18.85 -17.04
N HIS A 834 14.18 18.35 -18.10
CA HIS A 834 15.56 18.67 -18.46
C HIS A 834 15.78 20.18 -18.66
N SER A 835 14.74 20.96 -19.00
CA SER A 835 14.80 22.43 -19.07
C SER A 835 15.13 23.12 -17.74
N PHE A 836 14.92 22.47 -16.61
CA PHE A 836 15.27 22.98 -15.28
C PHE A 836 16.70 22.63 -14.84
N MET A 837 17.41 21.79 -15.60
CA MET A 837 18.77 21.34 -15.30
C MET A 837 19.82 22.31 -15.87
N SER A 838 19.85 23.54 -15.34
CA SER A 838 20.72 24.62 -15.82
C SER A 838 22.18 24.48 -15.39
N GLU A 839 22.44 23.84 -14.25
CA GLU A 839 23.78 23.66 -13.68
C GLU A 839 24.44 22.38 -14.23
N LYS A 840 25.75 22.41 -14.51
CA LYS A 840 26.48 21.24 -15.06
C LYS A 840 26.51 20.01 -14.14
N ASN A 841 26.24 20.22 -12.85
CA ASN A 841 26.16 19.21 -11.80
C ASN A 841 24.72 19.09 -11.24
N SER A 842 23.71 19.56 -11.99
CA SER A 842 22.31 19.31 -11.67
C SER A 842 21.82 17.99 -12.27
N TYR A 843 20.93 17.31 -11.55
CA TYR A 843 20.36 16.02 -11.95
C TYR A 843 18.90 15.89 -11.51
N ALA A 844 18.14 15.04 -12.22
CA ALA A 844 16.86 14.55 -11.75
C ALA A 844 17.06 13.32 -10.85
N LEU A 845 16.74 13.44 -9.55
CA LEU A 845 16.85 12.34 -8.59
C LEU A 845 15.57 11.50 -8.54
N ASN A 846 15.68 10.21 -8.85
CA ASN A 846 14.64 9.21 -8.68
C ASN A 846 14.72 8.53 -7.31
N THR A 847 13.71 8.75 -6.47
CA THR A 847 13.56 8.16 -5.13
C THR A 847 12.50 7.06 -5.04
N VAL A 848 11.79 6.80 -6.15
CA VAL A 848 10.53 6.03 -6.17
C VAL A 848 10.68 4.62 -6.73
N PHE A 849 11.71 3.92 -6.30
CA PHE A 849 11.84 2.48 -6.53
C PHE A 849 12.05 1.73 -5.22
N ARG A 850 11.88 0.40 -5.28
CA ARG A 850 12.03 -0.46 -4.12
C ARG A 850 13.11 -1.50 -4.34
N LEU A 851 13.72 -1.92 -3.24
CA LEU A 851 14.59 -3.08 -3.23
C LEU A 851 13.73 -4.35 -3.10
N PRO A 852 14.03 -5.46 -3.81
CA PRO A 852 13.20 -6.67 -3.81
C PRO A 852 12.93 -7.28 -2.43
N TYR A 853 13.87 -7.07 -1.51
CA TYR A 853 13.88 -7.59 -0.15
C TYR A 853 13.35 -6.59 0.89
N ASN A 854 13.14 -5.31 0.56
CA ASN A 854 12.61 -4.32 1.51
C ASN A 854 11.23 -3.78 1.13
N ILE A 855 10.50 -3.33 2.14
CA ILE A 855 9.25 -2.56 1.99
C ILE A 855 9.22 -1.42 3.01
N HIS A 856 9.52 -0.20 2.53
CA HIS A 856 9.67 0.98 3.36
C HIS A 856 10.50 0.66 4.60
N THR A 857 9.92 0.96 5.77
CA THR A 857 10.44 0.67 7.10
C THR A 857 9.80 -0.57 7.72
N ARG A 858 8.81 -1.18 7.08
CA ARG A 858 8.06 -2.34 7.61
C ARG A 858 8.90 -3.61 7.59
N SER A 859 9.80 -3.77 6.61
CA SER A 859 10.73 -4.91 6.57
C SER A 859 11.98 -4.71 7.43
N ALA A 860 12.21 -3.50 7.96
CA ALA A 860 13.42 -3.18 8.70
C ALA A 860 13.54 -3.98 10.00
N ASN A 861 12.42 -4.52 10.49
CA ASN A 861 12.35 -5.39 11.65
C ASN A 861 12.67 -6.87 11.35
N SER A 862 13.03 -7.20 10.10
CA SER A 862 13.50 -8.53 9.75
C SER A 862 15.02 -8.54 9.60
N LYS A 863 15.69 -9.35 10.42
CA LYS A 863 17.15 -9.49 10.36
C LYS A 863 17.68 -9.98 9.04
N HIS A 864 17.05 -11.00 8.47
CA HIS A 864 17.52 -11.60 7.23
C HIS A 864 17.37 -10.63 6.05
N LEU A 865 16.28 -9.85 6.01
CA LEU A 865 16.09 -8.85 4.95
C LEU A 865 17.07 -7.69 5.09
N MET A 866 17.36 -7.26 6.33
CA MET A 866 18.33 -6.20 6.59
C MET A 866 19.77 -6.65 6.40
N GLU A 867 20.10 -7.92 6.61
CA GLU A 867 21.43 -8.45 6.31
C GLU A 867 21.71 -8.46 4.80
N ILE A 868 20.69 -8.73 3.97
CA ILE A 868 20.79 -8.64 2.51
C ILE A 868 20.99 -7.18 2.07
N SER A 869 20.32 -6.22 2.72
CA SER A 869 20.39 -4.80 2.37
C SER A 869 21.59 -4.06 2.96
N GLN A 870 22.08 -4.52 4.12
CA GLN A 870 23.07 -3.88 4.98
C GLN A 870 22.72 -2.43 5.37
N ASN A 871 21.44 -2.04 5.24
CA ASN A 871 20.96 -0.65 5.35
C ASN A 871 21.68 0.33 4.40
N HIS A 872 22.31 -0.17 3.34
CA HIS A 872 22.98 0.66 2.34
C HIS A 872 21.95 1.38 1.47
N ASP A 873 22.08 2.69 1.32
CA ASP A 873 21.26 3.49 0.38
C ASP A 873 22.13 4.42 -0.47
N PRO A 874 22.89 3.85 -1.43
CA PRO A 874 23.78 4.65 -2.25
C PRO A 874 23.03 5.45 -3.30
N ILE A 875 23.69 6.50 -3.77
CA ILE A 875 23.31 7.26 -4.95
C ILE A 875 23.92 6.61 -6.18
N TRP A 876 23.06 6.06 -7.03
CA TRP A 876 23.46 5.52 -8.33
C TRP A 876 23.61 6.67 -9.33
N ILE A 877 24.79 6.77 -9.93
CA ILE A 877 25.17 7.80 -10.91
C ILE A 877 25.60 7.10 -12.19
N SER A 878 25.24 7.61 -13.36
CA SER A 878 25.75 7.07 -14.63
C SER A 878 27.28 7.10 -14.65
N THR A 879 27.97 6.09 -15.19
CA THR A 879 29.44 6.07 -15.24
C THR A 879 30.02 7.32 -15.92
N SER A 880 29.36 7.82 -16.98
CA SER A 880 29.73 9.06 -17.66
C SER A 880 29.57 10.31 -16.80
N ASP A 881 28.50 10.40 -16.00
CA ASP A 881 28.29 11.53 -15.10
C ASP A 881 29.27 11.49 -13.93
N ALA A 882 29.51 10.31 -13.36
CA ALA A 882 30.48 10.12 -12.28
C ALA A 882 31.89 10.53 -12.74
N ALA A 883 32.31 10.08 -13.93
CA ALA A 883 33.58 10.47 -14.52
C ALA A 883 33.67 11.98 -14.77
N ARG A 884 32.59 12.60 -15.27
CA ARG A 884 32.53 14.07 -15.47
C ARG A 884 32.68 14.84 -14.16
N GLN A 885 32.12 14.35 -13.06
CA GLN A 885 32.18 15.00 -11.74
C GLN A 885 33.40 14.58 -10.91
N GLY A 886 34.15 13.56 -11.33
CA GLY A 886 35.28 13.02 -10.57
C GLY A 886 34.89 12.13 -9.39
N PHE A 887 33.65 11.63 -9.34
CA PHE A 887 33.18 10.72 -8.27
C PHE A 887 33.56 9.27 -8.53
N LYS A 888 34.02 8.58 -7.49
CA LYS A 888 34.34 7.16 -7.48
C LYS A 888 33.35 6.40 -6.59
N ARG A 889 33.31 5.09 -6.78
CA ARG A 889 32.50 4.21 -5.92
C ARG A 889 32.98 4.32 -4.48
N GLY A 890 32.06 4.60 -3.56
CA GLY A 890 32.35 4.71 -2.14
C GLY A 890 32.58 6.15 -1.66
N ASP A 891 32.75 7.11 -2.56
CA ASP A 891 32.92 8.50 -2.18
C ASP A 891 31.67 9.03 -1.47
N ALA A 892 31.86 9.82 -0.42
CA ALA A 892 30.78 10.58 0.20
C ALA A 892 30.50 11.84 -0.63
N ILE A 893 29.22 12.06 -0.94
CA ILE A 893 28.75 13.21 -1.72
C ILE A 893 27.58 13.90 -1.04
N ARG A 894 27.51 15.22 -1.16
CA ARG A 894 26.32 15.99 -0.78
C ARG A 894 25.33 15.99 -1.94
N VAL A 895 24.09 15.63 -1.63
CA VAL A 895 22.96 15.70 -2.54
C VAL A 895 22.06 16.84 -2.08
N LYS A 896 22.23 18.01 -2.70
CA LYS A 896 21.51 19.23 -2.33
C LYS A 896 20.21 19.34 -3.12
N ILE A 897 19.08 19.51 -2.46
CA ILE A 897 17.75 19.63 -3.09
C ILE A 897 17.41 21.10 -3.30
N VAL A 898 17.01 21.44 -4.54
CA VAL A 898 16.57 22.78 -4.93
C VAL A 898 15.22 22.67 -5.65
N ASP A 899 14.21 23.39 -5.19
CA ASP A 899 12.90 23.40 -5.84
C ASP A 899 12.93 24.22 -7.13
N SER A 900 12.41 23.65 -8.21
CA SER A 900 12.41 24.28 -9.53
C SER A 900 11.39 25.42 -9.66
N LEU A 901 10.35 25.44 -8.80
CA LEU A 901 9.30 26.47 -8.85
C LEU A 901 9.74 27.74 -8.12
N THR A 902 10.19 27.61 -6.89
CA THR A 902 10.54 28.75 -6.01
C THR A 902 12.02 29.11 -6.05
N GLY A 903 12.89 28.21 -6.54
CA GLY A 903 14.34 28.37 -6.51
C GLY A 903 14.96 28.22 -5.11
N LEU A 904 14.17 27.87 -4.09
CA LEU A 904 14.64 27.73 -2.72
C LEU A 904 15.43 26.42 -2.53
N GLU A 905 16.52 26.52 -1.77
CA GLU A 905 17.26 25.37 -1.28
C GLU A 905 16.56 24.78 -0.05
N SER A 906 16.20 23.50 -0.14
CA SER A 906 15.66 22.72 0.99
C SER A 906 16.75 22.28 1.96
N GLY A 907 17.94 21.94 1.44
CA GLY A 907 19.06 21.43 2.22
C GLY A 907 19.78 20.29 1.50
N HIS A 908 20.52 19.46 2.23
CA HIS A 908 21.26 18.33 1.67
C HIS A 908 21.29 17.12 2.60
N PHE A 909 21.47 15.95 2.00
CA PHE A 909 21.87 14.73 2.69
C PHE A 909 23.20 14.23 2.12
N VAL A 910 23.99 13.55 2.95
CA VAL A 910 25.26 12.96 2.53
C VAL A 910 25.05 11.49 2.21
N ALA A 911 25.44 11.06 1.02
CA ALA A 911 25.25 9.70 0.53
C ALA A 911 26.51 9.12 -0.10
N MET A 912 26.55 7.80 -0.26
CA MET A 912 27.64 7.10 -0.94
C MET A 912 27.41 7.09 -2.46
N ALA A 913 28.38 7.55 -3.25
CA ALA A 913 28.33 7.47 -4.70
C ALA A 913 28.58 6.04 -5.21
N VAL A 914 27.76 5.59 -6.16
CA VAL A 914 27.93 4.32 -6.89
C VAL A 914 27.76 4.56 -8.40
N PRO A 915 28.88 4.70 -9.13
CA PRO A 915 28.85 4.74 -10.60
C PRO A 915 28.31 3.43 -11.19
N THR A 916 27.40 3.50 -12.17
CA THR A 916 26.75 2.35 -12.82
C THR A 916 26.21 2.70 -14.21
N GLU A 917 26.14 1.73 -15.12
CA GLU A 917 25.46 1.89 -16.43
C GLU A 917 23.92 1.78 -16.31
N GLY A 918 23.42 1.38 -15.15
CA GLY A 918 22.00 1.11 -14.91
C GLY A 918 21.12 2.33 -14.66
N VAL A 919 21.56 3.54 -15.03
CA VAL A 919 20.83 4.81 -14.82
C VAL A 919 21.04 5.72 -16.04
N LEU A 920 19.96 6.36 -16.51
CA LEU A 920 20.02 7.34 -17.60
C LEU A 920 20.96 8.52 -17.24
N PRO A 921 21.90 8.92 -18.12
CA PRO A 921 22.72 10.12 -17.89
C PRO A 921 21.89 11.38 -17.63
N GLY A 922 22.32 12.20 -16.67
CA GLY A 922 21.58 13.36 -16.18
C GLY A 922 20.52 13.02 -15.11
N THR A 923 20.34 11.74 -14.78
CA THR A 923 19.46 11.28 -13.70
C THR A 923 20.24 10.53 -12.62
N LEU A 924 19.66 10.44 -11.43
CA LEU A 924 20.20 9.70 -10.28
C LEU A 924 19.16 8.74 -9.73
N ALA A 925 19.58 7.71 -9.02
CA ALA A 925 18.67 6.84 -8.27
C ALA A 925 19.12 6.64 -6.83
N CYS A 926 18.22 6.84 -5.87
CA CYS A 926 18.37 6.53 -4.45
C CYS A 926 17.14 5.75 -3.99
N SER A 927 17.28 4.60 -3.33
CA SER A 927 16.10 3.95 -2.78
C SER A 927 15.62 4.73 -1.55
N HIS A 928 14.44 4.44 -1.00
CA HIS A 928 13.91 5.07 0.22
C HIS A 928 13.89 4.11 1.41
N HIS A 929 14.78 3.12 1.40
CA HIS A 929 14.76 2.02 2.36
C HIS A 929 15.84 2.12 3.44
N GLY A 930 16.96 2.80 3.18
CA GLY A 930 18.06 2.92 4.13
C GLY A 930 18.08 4.26 4.87
N GLY A 931 18.93 4.35 5.89
CA GLY A 931 19.08 5.57 6.71
C GLY A 931 18.19 5.62 7.96
N ARG A 932 17.61 4.49 8.37
CA ARG A 932 16.86 4.35 9.63
C ARG A 932 17.64 4.93 10.80
N TRP A 933 16.96 5.42 11.84
CA TRP A 933 17.66 5.93 13.02
C TRP A 933 16.86 5.78 14.33
N LYS A 934 17.59 5.82 15.44
CA LYS A 934 17.04 5.95 16.80
C LYS A 934 17.75 7.08 17.56
N LEU A 935 17.10 7.63 18.59
CA LEU A 935 17.67 8.73 19.37
C LEU A 935 18.66 8.23 20.44
N THR A 936 19.65 9.07 20.77
CA THR A 936 20.67 8.82 21.80
C THR A 936 20.10 8.69 23.22
N ASN A 937 18.94 9.29 23.49
CA ASN A 937 18.24 9.28 24.78
C ASN A 937 17.30 8.08 24.95
N SER A 938 17.54 6.99 24.21
CA SER A 938 16.67 5.83 24.24
C SER A 938 16.82 5.03 25.55
N VAL A 939 15.70 4.70 26.19
CA VAL A 939 15.66 4.19 27.58
C VAL A 939 15.29 2.72 27.71
N THR A 940 15.77 2.09 28.79
CA THR A 940 15.35 0.77 29.28
C THR A 940 13.93 0.84 29.85
N ILE A 941 13.01 -0.02 29.41
CA ILE A 941 11.63 -0.09 29.89
C ILE A 941 11.48 -1.30 30.82
N PRO A 942 11.32 -1.13 32.14
CA PRO A 942 11.24 -2.24 33.09
C PRO A 942 10.16 -3.28 32.74
N ASN A 943 10.39 -4.55 33.09
CA ASN A 943 9.39 -5.61 33.00
C ASN A 943 8.37 -5.46 34.16
N GLY A 944 7.35 -4.62 33.98
CA GLY A 944 6.30 -4.34 34.97
C GLY A 944 5.81 -2.89 34.91
N VAL A 945 4.67 -2.56 35.55
CA VAL A 945 4.23 -1.16 35.67
C VAL A 945 5.28 -0.43 36.50
N SER A 946 5.79 0.68 35.98
CA SER A 946 6.45 1.69 36.79
C SER A 946 5.57 2.94 36.73
N ASP A 947 4.85 3.24 37.82
CA ASP A 947 4.14 4.50 38.01
C ASP A 947 5.09 5.69 38.26
N GLY A 948 6.40 5.43 38.18
CA GLY A 948 7.46 6.36 38.56
C GLY A 948 7.64 6.51 40.07
N LYS A 949 6.93 5.73 40.91
CA LYS A 949 6.91 5.87 42.37
C LYS A 949 7.00 4.56 43.18
N VAL A 950 6.83 3.35 42.63
CA VAL A 950 6.78 2.09 43.43
C VAL A 950 7.59 0.90 42.86
N ASN A 951 7.98 0.01 43.79
CA ASN A 951 8.93 -1.11 43.75
C ASN A 951 8.60 -2.23 42.72
N PRO A 952 9.53 -2.67 41.86
CA PRO A 952 9.31 -3.53 40.67
C PRO A 952 9.02 -5.03 40.90
N LYS A 953 8.45 -5.45 42.05
CA LYS A 953 8.19 -6.89 42.29
C LYS A 953 6.81 -7.33 41.78
N PRO A 954 6.71 -8.34 40.89
CA PRO A 954 5.43 -8.88 40.42
C PRO A 954 4.80 -9.84 41.45
N MET A 955 3.49 -9.68 41.73
CA MET A 955 2.67 -10.62 42.52
C MET A 955 1.62 -11.35 41.66
N PRO A 956 1.19 -12.59 42.01
CA PRO A 956 0.32 -13.41 41.15
C PRO A 956 -1.15 -12.97 41.14
N ARG A 957 -1.83 -13.14 39.98
CA ARG A 957 -3.25 -12.78 39.74
C ARG A 957 -4.21 -13.95 40.00
N ASN A 958 -5.38 -13.67 40.61
CA ASN A 958 -6.57 -14.54 40.54
C ASN A 958 -7.56 -13.96 39.53
N ILE A 959 -7.66 -14.62 38.37
CA ILE A 959 -8.47 -14.15 37.23
C ILE A 959 -9.98 -14.36 37.42
N ASN A 960 -10.40 -15.01 38.51
CA ASN A 960 -11.76 -15.42 38.78
C ASN A 960 -12.53 -14.47 39.73
N ASP A 961 -11.97 -13.31 40.11
CA ASP A 961 -12.64 -12.37 41.02
C ASP A 961 -13.72 -11.53 40.29
N PRO A 962 -15.02 -11.74 40.59
CA PRO A 962 -16.11 -11.00 39.94
C PRO A 962 -16.10 -9.50 40.27
N LYS A 963 -15.55 -9.09 41.42
CA LYS A 963 -15.45 -7.68 41.81
C LYS A 963 -14.42 -6.92 40.96
N PHE A 964 -13.38 -7.61 40.49
CA PHE A 964 -12.37 -7.03 39.61
C PHE A 964 -12.90 -6.81 38.18
N ILE A 965 -13.77 -7.70 37.70
CA ILE A 965 -14.40 -7.62 36.37
C ILE A 965 -15.46 -6.52 36.31
N ALA A 966 -16.13 -6.22 37.43
CA ALA A 966 -17.23 -5.27 37.49
C ALA A 966 -16.81 -3.77 37.42
N HIS A 967 -15.55 -3.44 37.72
CA HIS A 967 -15.09 -2.05 37.87
C HIS A 967 -13.75 -1.75 37.15
N PRO A 968 -13.68 -1.90 35.81
CA PRO A 968 -12.42 -1.80 35.05
C PRO A 968 -11.70 -0.44 35.20
N VAL A 969 -12.45 0.65 35.37
CA VAL A 969 -11.90 2.01 35.58
C VAL A 969 -11.27 2.17 36.97
N GLU A 970 -11.84 1.54 37.99
CA GLU A 970 -11.38 1.62 39.40
C GLU A 970 -10.20 0.69 39.70
N ASN A 971 -9.85 -0.18 38.73
CA ASN A 971 -8.78 -1.18 38.84
C ASN A 971 -7.51 -0.80 38.07
N VAL A 972 -7.52 0.34 37.39
CA VAL A 972 -6.34 0.95 36.76
C VAL A 972 -5.25 1.18 37.82
N GLY A 973 -4.09 0.56 37.62
CA GLY A 973 -2.91 0.74 38.48
C GLY A 973 -2.80 -0.16 39.73
N LYS A 974 -3.66 -1.19 39.89
CA LYS A 974 -3.57 -2.13 41.03
C LYS A 974 -2.64 -3.34 40.76
N ASP A 975 -2.10 -3.92 41.84
CA ASP A 975 -1.28 -5.15 41.82
C ASP A 975 -1.99 -6.30 41.08
N GLY A 976 -1.25 -7.04 40.23
CA GLY A 976 -1.76 -8.19 39.46
C GLY A 976 -2.41 -7.86 38.12
N ALA A 977 -2.40 -6.59 37.68
CA ALA A 977 -2.98 -6.15 36.41
C ALA A 977 -2.14 -6.49 35.15
N GLN A 978 -0.95 -7.09 35.28
CA GLN A 978 -0.01 -7.31 34.18
C GLN A 978 0.59 -8.71 34.12
N ILE A 979 0.93 -9.15 32.90
CA ILE A 979 1.59 -10.42 32.64
C ILE A 979 3.10 -10.21 32.66
N LYS A 980 3.83 -11.03 33.41
CA LYS A 980 5.28 -11.11 33.30
C LYS A 980 5.64 -11.76 31.96
N ILE A 981 6.45 -11.07 31.15
CA ILE A 981 7.04 -11.67 29.95
C ILE A 981 8.37 -12.27 30.39
N GLU A 982 8.41 -13.60 30.52
CA GLU A 982 9.52 -14.31 31.19
C GLU A 982 10.88 -14.08 30.52
N ASP A 983 10.90 -13.90 29.20
CA ASP A 983 12.11 -13.67 28.39
C ASP A 983 12.38 -12.19 28.08
N TYR A 984 11.80 -11.28 28.87
CA TYR A 984 12.00 -9.82 28.75
C TYR A 984 12.75 -9.27 29.97
N SER A 985 14.02 -8.89 29.80
CA SER A 985 14.87 -8.35 30.89
C SER A 985 14.73 -6.86 31.17
N GLY A 986 13.75 -6.20 30.55
CA GLY A 986 13.60 -4.75 30.62
C GLY A 986 14.49 -3.97 29.64
N LYS A 987 15.42 -4.64 28.96
CA LYS A 987 16.41 -4.03 28.04
C LYS A 987 16.14 -4.24 26.55
N ALA A 988 15.00 -4.83 26.18
CA ALA A 988 14.62 -5.02 24.77
C ALA A 988 13.66 -3.92 24.29
N GLY A 989 13.65 -3.60 22.99
CA GLY A 989 12.75 -2.59 22.42
C GLY A 989 13.36 -1.19 22.31
N ILE A 990 14.67 -1.09 22.08
CA ILE A 990 15.37 0.17 21.80
C ILE A 990 15.97 0.13 20.38
N ASN A 991 15.29 -0.49 19.41
CA ASN A 991 15.81 -0.62 18.04
C ASN A 991 17.28 -1.16 18.06
N SER A 992 17.51 -2.23 18.82
CA SER A 992 18.81 -2.89 18.94
C SER A 992 19.19 -3.60 17.63
N PHE A 993 18.19 -4.08 16.89
CA PHE A 993 18.39 -4.72 15.61
C PHE A 993 18.27 -3.70 14.45
N GLY A 994 19.39 -3.49 13.74
CA GLY A 994 19.35 -2.94 12.38
C GLY A 994 19.22 -1.41 12.25
N VAL A 995 19.31 -0.65 13.35
CA VAL A 995 19.13 0.80 13.32
C VAL A 995 20.26 1.55 14.06
N PRO A 996 21.02 2.41 13.36
CA PRO A 996 22.05 3.25 13.99
C PRO A 996 21.48 4.33 14.91
N THR A 997 22.28 4.73 15.89
CA THR A 997 21.97 5.81 16.83
C THR A 997 22.34 7.16 16.21
N ALA A 998 21.39 8.09 16.23
CA ALA A 998 21.55 9.44 15.72
C ALA A 998 21.17 10.50 16.76
N GLU A 999 21.78 11.67 16.63
CA GLU A 999 21.37 12.89 17.29
C GLU A 999 20.55 13.74 16.32
N VAL A 1000 19.40 14.25 16.78
CA VAL A 1000 18.53 15.15 16.02
C VAL A 1000 18.49 16.51 16.70
N GLN A 1001 18.84 17.56 15.98
CA GLN A 1001 18.85 18.94 16.47
C GLN A 1001 17.89 19.80 15.64
N MET A 1002 17.16 20.69 16.29
CA MET A 1002 16.19 21.60 15.66
C MET A 1002 16.21 22.96 16.37
N ASP A 1003 16.17 24.05 15.61
CA ASP A 1003 16.19 25.43 16.14
C ASP A 1003 14.93 26.26 15.80
N GLY A 1004 13.87 25.60 15.31
CA GLY A 1004 12.64 26.23 14.82
C GLY A 1004 12.64 26.55 13.32
N LYS A 1005 13.77 26.43 12.61
CA LYS A 1005 13.87 26.65 11.15
C LYS A 1005 14.72 25.62 10.42
N VAL A 1006 15.78 25.18 11.07
CA VAL A 1006 16.78 24.24 10.55
C VAL A 1006 16.79 22.98 11.39
N GLY A 1007 16.88 21.85 10.70
CA GLY A 1007 17.00 20.51 11.26
C GLY A 1007 18.34 19.89 10.88
N LYS A 1008 18.96 19.18 11.81
CA LYS A 1008 20.18 18.40 11.56
C LYS A 1008 20.01 17.00 12.14
N LEU A 1009 20.47 16.00 11.40
CA LEU A 1009 20.64 14.63 11.90
C LEU A 1009 22.09 14.22 11.70
N LYS A 1010 22.70 13.67 12.76
CA LYS A 1010 24.05 13.10 12.71
C LYS A 1010 24.09 11.73 13.33
N TYR A 1011 24.72 10.78 12.63
CA TYR A 1011 24.95 9.47 13.21
C TYR A 1011 26.08 9.51 14.25
N ILE A 1012 25.81 8.94 15.42
CA ILE A 1012 26.73 8.88 16.56
C ILE A 1012 27.32 7.47 16.68
N GLU A 1013 26.52 6.44 16.44
CA GLU A 1013 26.94 5.05 16.60
C GLU A 1013 26.24 4.15 15.57
N GLY A 1014 27.02 3.31 14.89
CA GLY A 1014 26.51 2.27 14.01
C GLY A 1014 25.93 1.07 14.76
N ILE A 1015 25.43 0.11 14.00
CA ILE A 1015 24.89 -1.15 14.51
C ILE A 1015 26.04 -2.01 15.04
N LYS A 1016 25.79 -2.73 16.14
CA LYS A 1016 26.76 -3.62 16.81
C LYS A 1016 26.17 -5.01 17.01
N PRO A 1017 26.99 -6.07 17.05
CA PRO A 1017 26.55 -7.38 17.50
C PRO A 1017 25.90 -7.32 18.89
N PHE A 1018 24.85 -8.11 19.09
CA PHE A 1018 24.19 -8.22 20.39
C PHE A 1018 23.60 -9.63 20.61
N LYS A 1019 23.29 -9.96 21.87
CA LYS A 1019 22.60 -11.20 22.23
C LYS A 1019 21.17 -10.86 22.65
N ALA A 1020 20.19 -11.43 21.97
CA ALA A 1020 18.79 -11.30 22.33
C ALA A 1020 18.42 -12.31 23.43
N GLU A 1021 17.75 -11.85 24.48
CA GLU A 1021 17.14 -12.73 25.49
C GLU A 1021 15.76 -13.21 25.03
N ARG A 1022 14.98 -12.29 24.45
CA ARG A 1022 13.67 -12.61 23.87
C ARG A 1022 13.85 -13.42 22.60
N PHE A 1023 13.17 -14.56 22.53
CA PHE A 1023 13.33 -15.52 21.43
C PHE A 1023 14.81 -15.87 21.14
N ALA A 1024 15.62 -16.04 22.20
CA ALA A 1024 17.08 -16.20 22.10
C ALA A 1024 17.54 -17.25 21.07
N ASP A 1025 16.92 -18.43 21.06
CA ASP A 1025 17.25 -19.49 20.12
C ASP A 1025 17.04 -19.06 18.66
N TYR A 1026 15.98 -18.29 18.40
CA TYR A 1026 15.69 -17.76 17.07
C TYR A 1026 16.70 -16.68 16.67
N ASN A 1027 17.17 -15.87 17.63
CA ASN A 1027 18.00 -14.68 17.44
C ASN A 1027 19.49 -14.85 17.81
N ARG A 1028 19.98 -16.08 17.89
CA ARG A 1028 21.37 -16.41 18.25
C ARG A 1028 22.42 -15.83 17.29
N ASP A 1029 22.05 -15.60 16.04
CA ASP A 1029 22.87 -15.05 14.96
C ASP A 1029 23.04 -13.52 15.03
N SER A 1030 22.26 -12.81 15.85
CA SER A 1030 22.46 -11.37 16.12
C SER A 1030 23.85 -11.06 16.70
N GLY A 1031 24.53 -12.06 17.27
CA GLY A 1031 25.93 -11.97 17.71
C GLY A 1031 26.97 -11.94 16.58
N ASN A 1032 26.55 -12.14 15.31
CA ASN A 1032 27.43 -12.23 14.14
C ASN A 1032 27.34 -11.01 13.22
N ILE A 1033 26.67 -9.93 13.63
CA ILE A 1033 26.54 -8.72 12.80
C ILE A 1033 27.93 -8.11 12.54
N TRP A 1034 28.27 -7.87 11.28
CA TRP A 1034 29.59 -7.38 10.86
C TRP A 1034 29.54 -6.03 10.10
N TRP A 1035 28.35 -5.46 9.91
CA TRP A 1035 28.11 -4.19 9.21
C TRP A 1035 27.55 -3.13 10.19
N ASP A 1036 27.77 -1.84 9.91
CA ASP A 1036 27.43 -0.72 10.81
C ASP A 1036 26.12 0.00 10.46
N GLY A 1037 25.61 -0.21 9.25
CA GLY A 1037 24.37 0.40 8.75
C GLY A 1037 24.42 1.90 8.56
N LEU A 1038 25.61 2.51 8.50
CA LEU A 1038 25.81 3.97 8.43
C LEU A 1038 25.83 4.51 6.99
N SER A 1039 25.67 3.66 5.98
CA SER A 1039 25.74 4.05 4.57
C SER A 1039 24.38 4.31 3.91
N GLY A 1040 23.33 4.50 4.70
CA GLY A 1040 22.01 4.94 4.24
C GLY A 1040 21.66 6.34 4.75
N SER A 1041 20.76 7.04 4.04
CA SER A 1041 20.35 8.42 4.37
C SER A 1041 18.84 8.58 4.38
N TRP A 1042 18.30 9.33 5.34
CA TRP A 1042 16.87 9.72 5.39
C TRP A 1042 16.59 10.93 4.47
N GLN A 1043 16.68 10.72 3.16
CA GLN A 1043 16.55 11.78 2.16
C GLN A 1043 15.18 12.48 2.17
N ASN A 1044 14.11 11.77 2.55
CA ASN A 1044 12.76 12.33 2.59
C ASN A 1044 12.62 13.46 3.62
N ALA A 1045 13.47 13.50 4.65
CA ALA A 1045 13.52 14.65 5.57
C ALA A 1045 13.88 15.96 4.88
N VAL A 1046 14.66 15.90 3.80
CA VAL A 1046 15.16 17.07 3.09
C VAL A 1046 14.14 17.53 2.05
N ALA A 1047 13.47 16.60 1.37
CA ALA A 1047 12.51 16.91 0.30
C ALA A 1047 11.31 17.72 0.83
N ALA A 1048 11.01 18.85 0.18
CA ALA A 1048 9.80 19.61 0.44
C ALA A 1048 8.54 18.91 -0.11
N PRO A 1049 7.34 19.23 0.41
CA PRO A 1049 6.10 18.75 -0.18
C PRO A 1049 5.86 19.39 -1.55
N HIS A 1050 5.73 18.54 -2.57
CA HIS A 1050 5.36 18.90 -3.94
C HIS A 1050 4.01 18.29 -4.32
N PRO A 1051 2.87 18.82 -3.84
CA PRO A 1051 1.54 18.32 -4.20
C PRO A 1051 1.21 18.66 -5.66
N ASP A 1052 0.97 17.64 -6.47
CA ASP A 1052 0.45 17.80 -7.83
C ASP A 1052 -0.89 18.58 -7.79
N PRO A 1053 -1.08 19.60 -8.64
CA PRO A 1053 -2.20 20.53 -8.52
C PRO A 1053 -3.57 19.92 -8.85
N ILE A 1054 -3.63 18.77 -9.52
CA ILE A 1054 -4.89 18.13 -9.92
C ILE A 1054 -5.11 16.83 -9.14
N SER A 1055 -4.14 15.91 -9.19
CA SER A 1055 -4.28 14.60 -8.52
C SER A 1055 -4.12 14.67 -7.01
N GLY A 1056 -3.42 15.68 -6.49
CA GLY A 1056 -3.00 15.77 -5.10
C GLY A 1056 -1.81 14.88 -4.72
N MET A 1057 -1.26 14.10 -5.65
CA MET A 1057 -0.10 13.24 -5.40
C MET A 1057 1.14 14.06 -4.99
N HIS A 1058 1.91 13.62 -4.01
CA HIS A 1058 3.28 14.11 -3.84
C HIS A 1058 4.19 13.67 -5.01
N CYS A 1059 4.83 14.65 -5.65
CA CYS A 1059 5.77 14.46 -6.75
C CYS A 1059 7.19 14.21 -6.21
N TRP A 1060 7.63 12.96 -6.28
CA TRP A 1060 8.82 12.50 -5.54
C TRP A 1060 10.17 12.79 -6.20
N HIS A 1061 10.24 12.97 -7.52
CA HIS A 1061 11.51 13.32 -8.14
C HIS A 1061 12.00 14.66 -7.59
N GLN A 1062 13.31 14.86 -7.55
CA GLN A 1062 13.89 16.10 -7.03
C GLN A 1062 14.91 16.63 -8.02
N LYS A 1063 14.93 17.94 -8.27
CA LYS A 1063 16.10 18.58 -8.85
C LYS A 1063 17.15 18.64 -7.76
N VAL A 1064 18.32 18.06 -8.03
CA VAL A 1064 19.43 18.05 -7.09
C VAL A 1064 20.71 18.56 -7.71
N ILE A 1065 21.58 19.13 -6.87
CA ILE A 1065 22.92 19.57 -7.22
C ILE A 1065 23.90 18.69 -6.44
N LEU A 1066 24.84 18.05 -7.14
CA LEU A 1066 25.86 17.21 -6.50
C LEU A 1066 27.12 18.01 -6.18
N GLU A 1067 27.65 17.79 -4.98
CA GLU A 1067 28.91 18.37 -4.50
C GLU A 1067 29.72 17.29 -3.75
N PRO A 1068 31.06 17.35 -3.77
CA PRO A 1068 31.88 16.53 -2.86
C PRO A 1068 31.49 16.77 -1.40
N ALA A 1069 31.55 15.72 -0.58
CA ALA A 1069 31.41 15.87 0.87
C ALA A 1069 32.46 16.85 1.42
N GLN A 1070 32.06 17.65 2.40
CA GLN A 1070 32.91 18.63 3.06
C GLN A 1070 33.60 18.02 4.31
N ALA A 1071 34.58 18.73 4.86
CA ALA A 1071 35.26 18.31 6.07
C ALA A 1071 34.27 18.09 7.23
N GLY A 1072 34.25 16.88 7.78
CA GLY A 1072 33.39 16.50 8.89
C GLY A 1072 32.02 15.92 8.51
N ASP A 1073 31.68 15.90 7.22
CA ASP A 1073 30.51 15.17 6.73
C ASP A 1073 30.71 13.66 6.88
N LYS A 1074 29.65 12.97 7.26
CA LYS A 1074 29.56 11.51 7.23
C LYS A 1074 28.37 11.08 6.38
N ILE A 1075 28.49 9.94 5.72
CA ILE A 1075 27.34 9.35 5.02
C ILE A 1075 26.19 9.19 6.03
N GLY A 1076 24.98 9.57 5.59
CA GLY A 1076 23.78 9.57 6.41
C GLY A 1076 23.50 10.89 7.12
N ASP A 1077 24.46 11.81 7.21
CA ASP A 1077 24.22 13.14 7.79
C ASP A 1077 23.20 13.92 6.97
N ILE A 1078 22.35 14.68 7.68
CA ILE A 1078 21.29 15.50 7.09
C ILE A 1078 21.38 16.93 7.61
N TYR A 1079 21.18 17.86 6.69
CA TYR A 1079 20.90 19.26 6.96
C TYR A 1079 19.67 19.68 6.16
N VAL A 1080 18.66 20.21 6.84
CA VAL A 1080 17.45 20.71 6.17
C VAL A 1080 17.04 22.07 6.73
N ASN A 1081 16.62 22.96 5.85
CA ASN A 1081 15.89 24.17 6.17
C ASN A 1081 14.39 23.90 5.96
N TYR A 1082 13.71 23.41 7.00
CA TYR A 1082 12.29 23.05 6.91
C TYR A 1082 11.36 24.28 6.98
N ASP A 1083 11.90 25.48 7.22
CA ASP A 1083 11.21 26.74 6.95
C ASP A 1083 11.15 27.04 5.45
N ASN A 1084 12.25 26.78 4.72
CA ASN A 1084 12.24 26.83 3.25
C ASN A 1084 11.31 25.76 2.66
N ASN A 1085 11.31 24.52 3.19
CA ASN A 1085 10.35 23.50 2.73
C ASN A 1085 8.90 23.95 2.89
N PHE A 1086 8.58 24.67 3.97
CA PHE A 1086 7.26 25.24 4.19
C PHE A 1086 6.91 26.35 3.18
N LYS A 1087 7.87 27.20 2.81
CA LYS A 1087 7.70 28.19 1.73
C LYS A 1087 7.54 27.53 0.37
N VAL A 1088 8.26 26.45 0.09
CA VAL A 1088 8.09 25.64 -1.14
C VAL A 1088 6.68 25.07 -1.20
N TYR A 1089 6.18 24.47 -0.11
CA TYR A 1089 4.79 24.02 -0.01
C TYR A 1089 3.79 25.15 -0.32
N LYS A 1090 3.96 26.33 0.29
CA LYS A 1090 3.10 27.50 0.01
C LYS A 1090 3.18 27.92 -1.46
N GLY A 1091 4.38 27.95 -2.05
CA GLY A 1091 4.58 28.25 -3.47
C GLY A 1091 3.83 27.28 -4.39
N TRP A 1092 3.95 25.98 -4.15
CA TRP A 1092 3.23 24.95 -4.92
C TRP A 1092 1.72 25.06 -4.77
N ARG A 1093 1.21 25.30 -3.55
CA ARG A 1093 -0.22 25.54 -3.32
C ARG A 1093 -0.71 26.79 -4.03
N ASP A 1094 -0.04 27.92 -3.81
CA ASP A 1094 -0.57 29.23 -4.18
C ASP A 1094 -0.35 29.58 -5.66
N GLN A 1095 0.65 28.99 -6.32
CA GLN A 1095 0.97 29.29 -7.73
C GLN A 1095 0.44 28.27 -8.74
N LEU A 1096 0.18 27.02 -8.34
CA LEU A 1096 -0.19 25.94 -9.28
C LEU A 1096 -1.63 25.47 -9.15
N THR A 1097 -2.33 25.75 -8.05
CA THR A 1097 -3.67 25.19 -7.83
C THR A 1097 -4.79 26.11 -8.34
N ARG A 1098 -5.93 25.52 -8.73
CA ARG A 1098 -7.18 26.23 -9.04
C ARG A 1098 -8.25 25.79 -8.05
N GLY A 1099 -8.15 26.36 -6.84
CA GLY A 1099 -9.04 26.03 -5.72
C GLY A 1099 -10.47 26.57 -5.83
N LEU A 1100 -11.22 26.34 -4.76
CA LEU A 1100 -12.57 26.91 -4.56
C LEU A 1100 -12.52 28.45 -4.50
N ASP A 1101 -13.60 29.08 -4.95
CA ASP A 1101 -13.82 30.53 -4.98
C ASP A 1101 -15.28 30.87 -4.62
N GLU A 1102 -15.64 32.16 -4.67
CA GLU A 1102 -16.99 32.64 -4.34
C GLU A 1102 -18.10 32.11 -5.26
N ASN A 1103 -17.75 31.58 -6.43
CA ASN A 1103 -18.70 30.98 -7.38
C ASN A 1103 -18.90 29.48 -7.12
N SER A 1104 -18.08 28.89 -6.25
CA SER A 1104 -18.13 27.47 -5.94
C SER A 1104 -19.33 27.15 -5.06
N THR A 1105 -20.20 26.26 -5.54
CA THR A 1105 -21.38 25.77 -4.79
C THR A 1105 -21.19 24.35 -4.23
N ILE A 1106 -20.18 23.63 -4.74
CA ILE A 1106 -19.80 22.29 -4.30
C ILE A 1106 -18.28 22.20 -4.13
N ARG A 1107 -17.81 21.41 -3.16
CA ARG A 1107 -16.38 21.26 -2.85
C ARG A 1107 -15.58 20.46 -3.88
N ARG A 1108 -16.24 19.56 -4.61
CA ARG A 1108 -15.63 18.65 -5.60
C ARG A 1108 -16.69 18.00 -6.49
N PRO A 1109 -16.33 17.40 -7.65
CA PRO A 1109 -17.29 16.66 -8.46
C PRO A 1109 -17.88 15.48 -7.69
N LEU A 1110 -19.19 15.26 -7.81
CA LEU A 1110 -19.92 14.25 -7.02
C LEU A 1110 -19.78 12.82 -7.57
N HIS A 1111 -19.53 12.68 -8.87
CA HIS A 1111 -19.33 11.38 -9.52
C HIS A 1111 -17.96 10.79 -9.21
N VAL A 1112 -16.97 11.64 -8.91
CA VAL A 1112 -15.63 11.23 -8.48
C VAL A 1112 -15.69 10.83 -7.01
N LYS A 1113 -15.84 9.53 -6.76
CA LYS A 1113 -15.99 8.94 -5.42
C LYS A 1113 -14.87 9.40 -4.47
N ARG A 1114 -15.23 9.80 -3.25
CA ARG A 1114 -14.28 9.89 -2.14
C ARG A 1114 -14.07 8.49 -1.56
N PRO A 1115 -12.82 8.03 -1.41
CA PRO A 1115 -12.53 6.75 -0.80
C PRO A 1115 -12.84 6.78 0.71
N TRP A 1116 -13.02 5.59 1.29
CA TRP A 1116 -13.14 5.32 2.73
C TRP A 1116 -14.50 5.63 3.38
N VAL A 1117 -14.90 6.89 3.48
CA VAL A 1117 -16.09 7.30 4.26
C VAL A 1117 -17.19 7.85 3.33
N PRO A 1118 -18.40 7.25 3.33
CA PRO A 1118 -19.53 7.78 2.57
C PRO A 1118 -20.02 9.10 3.16
N LEU A 1119 -20.03 10.15 2.33
CA LEU A 1119 -20.51 11.47 2.74
C LEU A 1119 -21.92 11.75 2.23
N SER A 1120 -22.68 12.52 2.99
CA SER A 1120 -23.97 13.06 2.57
C SER A 1120 -23.77 14.19 1.56
N ARG A 1121 -24.81 14.53 0.79
CA ARG A 1121 -24.77 15.66 -0.15
C ARG A 1121 -24.41 16.98 0.55
N LYS A 1122 -24.99 17.21 1.73
CA LYS A 1122 -24.75 18.39 2.57
C LYS A 1122 -23.27 18.62 2.85
N ALA A 1123 -22.47 17.56 3.02
CA ALA A 1123 -21.03 17.68 3.23
C ALA A 1123 -20.31 18.29 2.01
N TYR A 1124 -20.80 18.04 0.79
CA TYR A 1124 -20.22 18.60 -0.43
C TYR A 1124 -20.63 20.04 -0.69
N ASP A 1125 -21.77 20.50 -0.18
CA ASP A 1125 -22.29 21.84 -0.45
C ASP A 1125 -21.43 22.89 0.27
N VAL A 1126 -21.00 23.92 -0.44
CA VAL A 1126 -20.11 24.96 0.09
C VAL A 1126 -20.59 26.34 -0.30
N LYS A 1127 -20.34 27.32 0.58
CA LYS A 1127 -20.52 28.74 0.31
C LYS A 1127 -19.26 29.46 0.74
N ILE A 1128 -18.54 30.02 -0.22
CA ILE A 1128 -17.31 30.77 0.02
C ILE A 1128 -17.64 32.26 0.02
N SER A 1129 -17.35 32.95 1.12
CA SER A 1129 -17.45 34.40 1.18
C SER A 1129 -16.36 35.07 0.35
N LYS A 1130 -16.66 36.26 -0.20
CA LYS A 1130 -15.70 37.08 -0.93
C LYS A 1130 -14.50 37.47 -0.07
#